data_AF-A0A151IM40-F1
#
_entry.id   AF-A0A151IM40-F1
#
_cell.length_a   1.000
_cell.length_b   1.000
_cell.length_c   1.000
_cell.angle_alpha   90.00
_cell.angle_beta   90.00
_cell.angle_gamma   90.00
#
_symmetry.space_group_name_H-M   'P 1'
#
loop_
_entity.id
_entity.type
_entity.pdbx_description
1 polymer ?
#
loop_
_entity_poly.entity_id
_entity_poly.type
_entity_poly.pdbx_seq_one_letter_code
_entity_poly.pdbx_strand_id
1 'polypeptide(L)'
;MIAEDWRRLKNAYERNMMIKRAQTARIIVMCAYSAMTIAFVFVVVLPICGISIRYLTNATDPGKLLPLQTYYPYDVSKRPQYELTFFIQSIAIFFAIVSYTDVLPLLNMIKDDWLKPKMIKERDIMIKRARIARMFTIFGYIIMLISFTLYAVLPAFGISIRYVTNETDPNKLLPLQSYYIYDRDKSPYYEITYIMQSLGSSAAGFMYTTVDSFLGLLVFHVCGQLENLKNRITQLDKFQNFEKALSHSVEDHIRLIRFINMIDDIFTLMLLGALFYFGVIFAFQGFLLVTMVIQDRAISVLRLTYIILTSVNIVAHTCLYCIVGEILVTEVHVLPLLNMIKDDWLKPKMIKERHIMIKRARIARMFTIFGYIIMLISFNLCAVLPAFGISIRYMTNETDPGKIVPLQSYYIYDRDKSPYYEITYIVQSLGMSAAAFMYTTVDSFLGLLIFHVCGQLENLKIRITQLDKFQNFENALSHSVQDHIRLIRFINMIDEIFTLMLLGALFYFGVLFALHGFLLDLRSIVSLGMKNKKKQLWYYKWAIRLNRASLTLLGVWPKNDETKQKKIISNVCTIFILNTAICGCIIPTVHSLFKVWGDIMSMIDNLQYTLPLTIAIIKLCIVWLRKEDVLCLLNMIKNDWLKSKMAKERDIMIKRARTARIFTIFGFLIMLASFCLSVILPVFGISIRYITNETDPGKLMPLQSYYIYDQDKSPFYEITYIVQCLGMSMAVFMYTGVDSFLGLLVFHVCGQLENLKVRIIHLDQFQNFENALSHNVQDHIRLIRLRILLIFHIIFCLFYFQLN
;
A
#
# COMPACT_ATOMS: atom_id res chain seq x y z
N MET A 1 1.36 -25.24 10.93
CA MET A 1 0.39 -26.19 11.56
C MET A 1 -0.23 -27.21 10.61
N ILE A 2 -1.39 -27.01 9.94
CA ILE A 2 -2.06 -28.12 9.20
C ILE A 2 -1.15 -28.73 8.12
N ALA A 3 -0.48 -27.91 7.31
CA ALA A 3 0.50 -28.35 6.30
C ALA A 3 1.77 -29.00 6.88
N GLU A 4 1.95 -28.93 8.20
CA GLU A 4 3.11 -29.36 8.97
C GLU A 4 2.83 -30.71 9.65
N ASP A 5 1.64 -30.87 10.22
CA ASP A 5 1.07 -32.17 10.61
C ASP A 5 0.97 -33.08 9.38
N TRP A 6 0.59 -32.54 8.21
CA TRP A 6 0.58 -33.28 6.95
C TRP A 6 1.95 -33.78 6.49
N ARG A 7 3.05 -33.17 6.98
CA ARG A 7 4.44 -33.62 6.75
C ARG A 7 4.96 -34.54 7.87
N ARG A 8 4.32 -34.59 9.04
CA ARG A 8 4.75 -35.40 10.20
C ARG A 8 4.04 -36.76 10.31
N LEU A 9 2.92 -36.96 9.62
CA LEU A 9 2.18 -38.23 9.58
C LEU A 9 3.05 -39.39 9.04
N LYS A 10 3.39 -40.34 9.91
CA LYS A 10 4.15 -41.56 9.55
C LYS A 10 3.26 -42.74 9.13
N ASN A 11 1.97 -42.75 9.51
CA ASN A 11 1.08 -43.88 9.28
C ASN A 11 0.07 -43.62 8.14
N ALA A 12 -0.05 -44.58 7.21
CA ALA A 12 -0.96 -44.46 6.06
C ALA A 12 -2.44 -44.39 6.46
N TYR A 13 -2.82 -45.09 7.53
CA TYR A 13 -4.18 -45.09 8.07
C TYR A 13 -4.63 -43.71 8.55
N GLU A 14 -3.80 -43.02 9.34
CA GLU A 14 -4.10 -41.67 9.86
C GLU A 14 -4.19 -40.65 8.72
N ARG A 15 -3.29 -40.75 7.73
CA ARG A 15 -3.32 -39.91 6.53
C ARG A 15 -4.62 -40.09 5.74
N ASN A 16 -5.05 -41.34 5.53
CA ASN A 16 -6.31 -41.64 4.84
C ASN A 16 -7.54 -41.18 5.66
N MET A 17 -7.53 -41.34 6.99
CA MET A 17 -8.60 -40.82 7.85
C MET A 17 -8.69 -39.29 7.80
N MET A 18 -7.55 -38.59 7.84
CA MET A 18 -7.47 -37.13 7.71
C MET A 18 -7.94 -36.65 6.33
N ILE A 19 -7.52 -37.31 5.24
CA ILE A 19 -7.99 -37.02 3.88
C ILE A 19 -9.51 -37.22 3.79
N LYS A 20 -10.03 -38.34 4.32
CA LYS A 20 -11.47 -38.63 4.33
C LYS A 20 -12.24 -37.57 5.11
N ARG A 21 -11.79 -37.17 6.32
CA ARG A 21 -12.43 -36.09 7.10
C ARG A 21 -12.36 -34.73 6.39
N ALA A 22 -11.24 -34.38 5.75
CA ALA A 22 -11.11 -33.15 4.99
C ALA A 22 -11.97 -33.13 3.72
N GLN A 23 -12.12 -34.28 3.05
CA GLN A 23 -13.06 -34.46 1.94
C GLN A 23 -14.50 -34.37 2.42
N THR A 24 -14.88 -35.04 3.51
CA THR A 24 -16.22 -34.92 4.10
C THR A 24 -16.53 -33.48 4.51
N ALA A 25 -15.59 -32.77 5.14
CA ALA A 25 -15.76 -31.36 5.47
C ALA A 25 -15.93 -30.48 4.23
N ARG A 26 -15.10 -30.66 3.19
CA ARG A 26 -15.26 -29.95 1.91
C ARG A 26 -16.59 -30.27 1.23
N ILE A 27 -17.04 -31.52 1.25
CA ILE A 27 -18.34 -31.93 0.69
C ILE A 27 -19.47 -31.29 1.49
N ILE A 28 -19.43 -31.31 2.83
CA ILE A 28 -20.45 -30.64 3.67
C ILE A 28 -20.49 -29.14 3.38
N VAL A 29 -19.34 -28.46 3.28
CA VAL A 29 -19.25 -27.03 2.98
C VAL A 29 -19.74 -26.72 1.55
N MET A 30 -19.36 -27.51 0.55
CA MET A 30 -19.86 -27.36 -0.82
C MET A 30 -21.36 -27.64 -0.91
N CYS A 31 -21.86 -28.67 -0.22
CA CYS A 31 -23.29 -28.96 -0.14
C CYS A 31 -24.05 -27.82 0.55
N ALA A 32 -23.54 -27.28 1.66
CA ALA A 32 -24.13 -26.14 2.36
C ALA A 32 -24.20 -24.89 1.46
N TYR A 33 -23.07 -24.47 0.86
CA TYR A 33 -23.07 -23.32 -0.07
C TYR A 33 -23.93 -23.57 -1.31
N SER A 34 -23.98 -24.81 -1.83
CA SER A 34 -24.86 -25.15 -2.95
C SER A 34 -26.33 -25.07 -2.54
N ALA A 35 -26.72 -25.54 -1.35
CA ALA A 35 -28.08 -25.43 -0.83
C ALA A 35 -28.48 -23.98 -0.55
N MET A 36 -27.55 -23.16 -0.04
CA MET A 36 -27.73 -21.72 0.16
C MET A 36 -27.88 -20.98 -1.18
N THR A 37 -27.09 -21.34 -2.19
CA THR A 37 -27.18 -20.79 -3.54
C THR A 37 -28.49 -21.22 -4.21
N ILE A 38 -28.90 -22.48 -4.06
CA ILE A 38 -30.20 -22.98 -4.52
C ILE A 38 -31.34 -22.21 -3.84
N ALA A 39 -31.31 -22.03 -2.52
CA ALA A 39 -32.30 -21.24 -1.79
C ALA A 39 -32.37 -19.78 -2.28
N PHE A 40 -31.21 -19.15 -2.52
CA PHE A 40 -31.13 -17.80 -3.10
C PHE A 40 -31.72 -17.75 -4.52
N VAL A 41 -31.44 -18.75 -5.37
CA VAL A 41 -32.02 -18.87 -6.72
C VAL A 41 -33.54 -19.02 -6.66
N PHE A 42 -34.07 -19.88 -5.77
CA PHE A 42 -35.52 -20.02 -5.58
C PHE A 42 -36.16 -18.72 -5.07
N VAL A 43 -35.53 -18.00 -4.14
CA VAL A 43 -36.10 -16.78 -3.53
C VAL A 43 -35.98 -15.53 -4.39
N VAL A 44 -34.93 -15.41 -5.21
CA VAL A 44 -34.64 -14.20 -6.01
C VAL A 44 -34.83 -14.41 -7.50
N VAL A 45 -34.35 -15.51 -8.08
CA VAL A 45 -34.35 -15.68 -9.56
C VAL A 45 -35.73 -16.07 -10.10
N LEU A 46 -36.51 -16.89 -9.38
CA LEU A 46 -37.85 -17.27 -9.84
C LEU A 46 -38.85 -16.10 -9.91
N PRO A 47 -38.87 -15.15 -8.95
CA PRO A 47 -39.63 -13.91 -9.09
C PRO A 47 -39.25 -13.07 -10.32
N ILE A 48 -37.96 -13.02 -10.72
CA ILE A 48 -37.53 -12.36 -11.98
C ILE A 48 -38.15 -13.05 -13.19
N CYS A 49 -38.26 -14.38 -13.17
CA CYS A 49 -38.90 -15.18 -14.20
C CYS A 49 -40.44 -15.18 -14.14
N GLY A 50 -41.07 -14.41 -13.25
CA GLY A 50 -42.53 -14.35 -13.09
C GLY A 50 -43.15 -15.55 -12.36
N ILE A 51 -42.32 -16.42 -11.74
CA ILE A 51 -42.77 -17.65 -11.07
C ILE A 51 -42.78 -17.42 -9.55
N SER A 52 -43.97 -17.48 -8.95
CA SER A 52 -44.12 -17.43 -7.48
C SER A 52 -44.13 -18.83 -6.88
N ILE A 53 -43.33 -19.04 -5.84
CA ILE A 53 -43.41 -20.21 -4.94
C ILE A 53 -44.38 -19.95 -3.77
N ARG A 54 -45.04 -18.78 -3.74
CA ARG A 54 -45.83 -18.28 -2.60
C ARG A 54 -47.25 -17.93 -3.01
N TYR A 55 -48.15 -18.05 -2.05
CA TYR A 55 -49.55 -17.68 -2.19
C TYR A 55 -49.68 -16.15 -2.31
N LEU A 56 -50.14 -15.64 -3.45
CA LEU A 56 -50.31 -14.20 -3.66
C LEU A 56 -51.59 -13.69 -2.97
N THR A 57 -51.49 -12.53 -2.33
CA THR A 57 -52.65 -11.72 -1.92
C THR A 57 -52.56 -10.34 -2.56
N ASN A 58 -53.68 -9.85 -3.11
CA ASN A 58 -53.74 -8.58 -3.86
C ASN A 58 -53.38 -7.32 -3.02
N ALA A 59 -53.22 -7.44 -1.71
CA ALA A 59 -52.94 -6.33 -0.80
C ALA A 59 -51.45 -5.96 -0.68
N THR A 60 -50.52 -6.85 -1.08
CA THR A 60 -49.07 -6.63 -0.91
C THR A 60 -48.32 -6.51 -2.22
N ASP A 61 -48.75 -7.20 -3.28
CA ASP A 61 -48.03 -7.29 -4.55
C ASP A 61 -48.96 -6.96 -5.73
N PRO A 62 -49.31 -5.68 -5.96
CA PRO A 62 -50.16 -5.26 -7.07
C PRO A 62 -49.41 -5.35 -8.41
N GLY A 63 -49.32 -6.56 -8.96
CA GLY A 63 -48.98 -6.83 -10.36
C GLY A 63 -47.57 -7.34 -10.67
N LYS A 64 -46.56 -7.11 -9.81
CA LYS A 64 -45.21 -7.66 -9.98
C LYS A 64 -44.67 -8.28 -8.70
N LEU A 65 -43.96 -9.39 -8.83
CA LEU A 65 -43.48 -10.23 -7.71
C LEU A 65 -42.23 -9.64 -7.05
N LEU A 66 -42.26 -9.43 -5.73
CA LEU A 66 -41.07 -9.08 -4.93
C LEU A 66 -40.45 -10.30 -4.19
N PRO A 67 -39.13 -10.32 -3.94
CA PRO A 67 -38.46 -11.40 -3.20
C PRO A 67 -38.98 -11.63 -1.77
N LEU A 68 -39.58 -10.63 -1.13
CA LEU A 68 -40.23 -10.69 0.19
C LEU A 68 -41.54 -9.89 0.18
N GLN A 69 -42.57 -10.47 0.80
CA GLN A 69 -43.90 -9.87 0.92
C GLN A 69 -43.89 -8.79 2.02
N THR A 70 -43.86 -7.52 1.62
CA THR A 70 -43.85 -6.38 2.54
C THR A 70 -44.61 -5.21 1.93
N TYR A 71 -45.53 -4.61 2.70
CA TYR A 71 -46.26 -3.42 2.27
C TYR A 71 -45.34 -2.19 2.28
N TYR A 72 -45.30 -1.46 1.16
CA TYR A 72 -44.54 -0.23 1.00
C TYR A 72 -45.47 0.99 0.86
N PRO A 73 -45.11 2.17 1.40
CA PRO A 73 -45.94 3.39 1.30
C PRO A 73 -45.88 4.07 -0.09
N TYR A 74 -45.35 3.39 -1.10
CA TYR A 74 -45.19 3.87 -2.47
C TYR A 74 -45.51 2.76 -3.48
N ASP A 75 -45.82 3.15 -4.71
CA ASP A 75 -46.36 2.26 -5.75
C ASP A 75 -45.27 1.41 -6.42
N VAL A 76 -45.01 0.25 -5.83
CA VAL A 76 -44.05 -0.77 -6.30
C VAL A 76 -44.32 -1.33 -7.69
N SER A 77 -45.42 -0.98 -8.37
CA SER A 77 -45.64 -1.40 -9.77
C SER A 77 -44.79 -0.61 -10.79
N LYS A 78 -44.41 0.63 -10.43
CA LYS A 78 -43.77 1.63 -11.31
C LYS A 78 -42.23 1.46 -11.40
N ARG A 79 -41.65 1.75 -12.57
CA ARG A 79 -40.18 1.91 -12.72
C ARG A 79 -39.78 3.34 -12.32
N PRO A 80 -38.61 3.56 -11.69
CA PRO A 80 -37.61 2.58 -11.26
C PRO A 80 -37.89 1.97 -9.87
N GLN A 81 -39.02 2.32 -9.23
CA GLN A 81 -39.34 1.98 -7.83
C GLN A 81 -39.29 0.47 -7.57
N TYR A 82 -39.94 -0.33 -8.43
CA TYR A 82 -39.91 -1.79 -8.41
C TYR A 82 -38.49 -2.36 -8.37
N GLU A 83 -37.61 -1.88 -9.26
CA GLU A 83 -36.25 -2.42 -9.44
C GLU A 83 -35.37 -2.11 -8.23
N LEU A 84 -35.51 -0.92 -7.66
CA LEU A 84 -34.79 -0.52 -6.47
C LEU A 84 -35.21 -1.35 -5.25
N THR A 85 -36.52 -1.54 -5.04
CA THR A 85 -37.07 -2.37 -3.96
C THR A 85 -36.64 -3.83 -4.11
N PHE A 86 -36.71 -4.38 -5.33
CA PHE A 86 -36.27 -5.74 -5.66
C PHE A 86 -34.78 -5.93 -5.35
N PHE A 87 -33.93 -4.99 -5.76
CA PHE A 87 -32.48 -5.03 -5.55
C PHE A 87 -32.13 -4.97 -4.05
N ILE A 88 -32.76 -4.07 -3.29
CA ILE A 88 -32.56 -3.94 -1.84
C ILE A 88 -32.98 -5.23 -1.10
N GLN A 89 -34.15 -5.80 -1.42
CA GLN A 89 -34.57 -7.06 -0.81
C GLN A 89 -33.61 -8.21 -1.16
N SER A 90 -33.16 -8.30 -2.42
CA SER A 90 -32.21 -9.33 -2.87
C SER A 90 -30.88 -9.26 -2.12
N ILE A 91 -30.35 -8.04 -1.90
CA ILE A 91 -29.13 -7.80 -1.11
C ILE A 91 -29.33 -8.18 0.36
N ALA A 92 -30.46 -7.77 0.97
CA ALA A 92 -30.75 -8.10 2.37
C ALA A 92 -30.86 -9.61 2.60
N ILE A 93 -31.49 -10.34 1.67
CA ILE A 93 -31.61 -11.80 1.70
C ILE A 93 -30.24 -12.46 1.51
N PHE A 94 -29.41 -11.96 0.57
CA PHE A 94 -28.05 -12.46 0.37
C PHE A 94 -27.21 -12.34 1.66
N PHE A 95 -27.18 -11.17 2.29
CA PHE A 95 -26.44 -10.98 3.54
C PHE A 95 -27.02 -11.79 4.70
N ALA A 96 -28.34 -11.89 4.83
CA ALA A 96 -28.98 -12.73 5.86
C ALA A 96 -28.63 -14.22 5.71
N ILE A 97 -28.49 -14.72 4.47
CA ILE A 97 -28.07 -16.10 4.18
C ILE A 97 -26.57 -16.29 4.51
N VAL A 98 -25.70 -15.33 4.16
CA VAL A 98 -24.25 -15.45 4.34
C VAL A 98 -23.81 -15.37 5.82
N SER A 99 -24.55 -14.66 6.68
CA SER A 99 -24.06 -14.19 7.99
C SER A 99 -24.06 -15.20 9.15
N TYR A 100 -24.08 -16.52 8.92
CA TYR A 100 -24.13 -17.49 10.05
C TYR A 100 -23.47 -18.85 9.81
N THR A 101 -22.13 -18.93 9.93
CA THR A 101 -21.42 -20.23 10.13
C THR A 101 -20.18 -20.17 11.04
N ASP A 102 -19.40 -19.08 11.04
CA ASP A 102 -18.00 -19.15 11.51
C ASP A 102 -17.72 -18.78 12.98
N VAL A 103 -18.67 -18.15 13.69
CA VAL A 103 -18.45 -17.63 15.06
C VAL A 103 -18.69 -18.68 16.16
N LEU A 104 -19.49 -19.71 15.90
CA LEU A 104 -19.89 -20.72 16.89
C LEU A 104 -18.70 -21.50 17.52
N PRO A 105 -17.64 -21.90 16.78
CA PRO A 105 -16.47 -22.55 17.36
C PRO A 105 -15.74 -21.68 18.40
N LEU A 106 -15.64 -20.36 18.16
CA LEU A 106 -14.98 -19.43 19.08
C LEU A 106 -15.74 -19.34 20.42
N LEU A 107 -17.08 -19.24 20.36
CA LEU A 107 -17.92 -19.17 21.55
C LEU A 107 -17.86 -20.46 22.39
N ASN A 108 -17.81 -21.63 21.74
CA ASN A 108 -17.62 -22.90 22.43
C ASN A 108 -16.25 -22.97 23.13
N MET A 109 -15.17 -22.53 22.46
CA MET A 109 -13.84 -22.47 23.09
C MET A 109 -13.79 -21.55 24.31
N ILE A 110 -14.43 -20.37 24.26
CA ILE A 110 -14.55 -19.46 25.41
C ILE A 110 -15.33 -20.15 26.54
N LYS A 111 -16.47 -20.76 26.24
CA LYS A 111 -17.31 -21.47 27.22
C LYS A 111 -16.53 -22.58 27.92
N ASP A 112 -15.87 -23.46 27.16
CA ASP A 112 -15.07 -24.56 27.69
C ASP A 112 -13.90 -24.03 28.55
N ASP A 113 -13.26 -22.95 28.10
CA ASP A 113 -12.23 -22.26 28.85
C ASP A 113 -12.74 -21.71 30.19
N TRP A 114 -13.96 -21.16 30.27
CA TRP A 114 -14.53 -20.69 31.54
C TRP A 114 -14.93 -21.85 32.47
N LEU A 115 -15.45 -22.96 31.91
CA LEU A 115 -15.86 -24.15 32.67
C LEU A 115 -14.69 -25.00 33.20
N LYS A 116 -13.52 -24.99 32.53
CA LYS A 116 -12.32 -25.74 32.96
C LYS A 116 -11.93 -25.39 34.42
N PRO A 117 -11.61 -26.37 35.29
CA PRO A 117 -11.13 -26.08 36.64
C PRO A 117 -9.86 -25.21 36.60
N LYS A 118 -9.77 -24.22 37.49
CA LYS A 118 -8.67 -23.23 37.56
C LYS A 118 -8.27 -22.93 38.99
N MET A 119 -7.02 -22.56 39.20
CA MET A 119 -6.58 -21.93 40.45
C MET A 119 -7.24 -20.56 40.62
N ILE A 120 -7.40 -20.11 41.88
CA ILE A 120 -7.97 -18.78 42.20
C ILE A 120 -7.22 -17.67 41.44
N LYS A 121 -5.87 -17.70 41.45
CA LYS A 121 -5.01 -16.75 40.72
C LYS A 121 -5.28 -16.72 39.21
N GLU A 122 -5.56 -17.86 38.58
CA GLU A 122 -5.84 -17.93 37.14
C GLU A 122 -7.23 -17.37 36.81
N ARG A 123 -8.19 -17.60 37.70
CA ARG A 123 -9.54 -17.03 37.62
C ARG A 123 -9.50 -15.51 37.78
N ASP A 124 -8.70 -15.00 38.70
CA ASP A 124 -8.53 -13.55 38.94
C ASP A 124 -7.92 -12.85 37.71
N ILE A 125 -6.95 -13.47 37.05
CA ILE A 125 -6.37 -12.98 35.78
C ILE A 125 -7.45 -12.92 34.68
N MET A 126 -8.23 -13.99 34.49
CA MET A 126 -9.33 -13.99 33.51
C MET A 126 -10.38 -12.91 33.81
N ILE A 127 -10.76 -12.74 35.08
CA ILE A 127 -11.71 -11.70 35.52
C ILE A 127 -11.12 -10.30 35.27
N LYS A 128 -9.84 -10.07 35.55
CA LYS A 128 -9.16 -8.80 35.28
C LYS A 128 -9.19 -8.45 33.79
N ARG A 129 -8.85 -9.38 32.90
CA ARG A 129 -8.87 -9.17 31.44
C ARG A 129 -10.30 -8.97 30.91
N ALA A 130 -11.26 -9.75 31.41
CA ALA A 130 -12.68 -9.59 31.07
C ALA A 130 -13.26 -8.23 31.53
N ARG A 131 -12.81 -7.69 32.67
CA ARG A 131 -13.17 -6.32 33.11
C ARG A 131 -12.64 -5.26 32.14
N ILE A 132 -11.41 -5.39 31.64
CA ILE A 132 -10.84 -4.46 30.65
C ILE A 132 -11.65 -4.50 29.35
N ALA A 133 -11.94 -5.70 28.83
CA ALA A 133 -12.82 -5.86 27.66
C ALA A 133 -14.20 -5.23 27.87
N ARG A 134 -14.81 -5.42 29.06
CA ARG A 134 -16.11 -4.82 29.40
C ARG A 134 -16.05 -3.29 29.47
N MET A 135 -14.97 -2.71 30.00
CA MET A 135 -14.80 -1.24 30.01
C MET A 135 -14.67 -0.67 28.60
N PHE A 136 -13.93 -1.35 27.72
CA PHE A 136 -13.82 -1.02 26.30
C PHE A 136 -15.19 -1.07 25.59
N THR A 137 -15.97 -2.14 25.80
CA THR A 137 -17.35 -2.27 25.31
C THR A 137 -18.26 -1.13 25.79
N ILE A 138 -18.22 -0.82 27.09
CA ILE A 138 -19.02 0.28 27.68
C ILE A 138 -18.63 1.62 27.04
N PHE A 139 -17.33 1.89 26.89
CA PHE A 139 -16.83 3.12 26.27
C PHE A 139 -17.30 3.29 24.82
N GLY A 140 -17.21 2.22 24.01
CA GLY A 140 -17.73 2.22 22.64
C GLY A 140 -19.25 2.51 22.57
N TYR A 141 -20.05 1.92 23.45
CA TYR A 141 -21.49 2.22 23.50
C TYR A 141 -21.81 3.63 24.00
N ILE A 142 -21.00 4.21 24.89
CA ILE A 142 -21.15 5.62 25.31
C ILE A 142 -20.87 6.57 24.13
N ILE A 143 -19.80 6.31 23.35
CA ILE A 143 -19.50 7.08 22.13
C ILE A 143 -20.66 6.99 21.13
N MET A 144 -21.20 5.79 20.90
CA MET A 144 -22.31 5.58 19.98
C MET A 144 -23.61 6.26 20.47
N LEU A 145 -23.87 6.25 21.78
CA LEU A 145 -25.01 6.94 22.38
C LEU A 145 -24.91 8.47 22.23
N ILE A 146 -23.73 9.06 22.48
CA ILE A 146 -23.48 10.50 22.28
C ILE A 146 -23.62 10.87 20.79
N SER A 147 -23.16 10.00 19.89
CA SER A 147 -23.29 10.20 18.45
C SER A 147 -24.77 10.15 18.02
N PHE A 148 -25.53 9.19 18.55
CA PHE A 148 -26.97 9.07 18.30
C PHE A 148 -27.77 10.25 18.84
N THR A 149 -27.51 10.74 20.06
CA THR A 149 -28.26 11.88 20.62
C THR A 149 -28.04 13.14 19.80
N LEU A 150 -26.79 13.46 19.42
CA LEU A 150 -26.52 14.63 18.58
C LEU A 150 -27.16 14.50 17.19
N TYR A 151 -27.15 13.30 16.61
CA TYR A 151 -27.71 13.02 15.29
C TYR A 151 -29.25 13.02 15.26
N ALA A 152 -29.92 12.44 16.25
CA ALA A 152 -31.38 12.24 16.23
C ALA A 152 -32.17 13.29 17.04
N VAL A 153 -31.55 13.93 18.05
CA VAL A 153 -32.25 14.89 18.93
C VAL A 153 -32.13 16.32 18.39
N LEU A 154 -30.97 16.75 17.88
CA LEU A 154 -30.81 18.12 17.39
C LEU A 154 -31.72 18.45 16.19
N PRO A 155 -31.88 17.58 15.16
CA PRO A 155 -32.82 17.85 14.06
C PRO A 155 -34.29 17.87 14.50
N ALA A 156 -34.66 17.16 15.58
CA ALA A 156 -36.03 17.17 16.11
C ALA A 156 -36.42 18.55 16.65
N PHE A 157 -35.45 19.31 17.16
CA PHE A 157 -35.62 20.71 17.59
C PHE A 157 -35.39 21.73 16.45
N GLY A 158 -35.33 21.28 15.19
CA GLY A 158 -35.08 22.16 14.04
C GLY A 158 -33.62 22.62 13.88
N ILE A 159 -32.69 22.06 14.66
CA ILE A 159 -31.27 22.46 14.65
C ILE A 159 -30.50 21.58 13.66
N SER A 160 -30.05 22.16 12.54
CA SER A 160 -29.23 21.45 11.56
C SER A 160 -27.74 21.49 11.89
N ILE A 161 -27.17 20.32 12.11
CA ILE A 161 -25.71 20.06 12.22
C ILE A 161 -25.04 19.78 10.86
N ARG A 162 -25.81 19.58 9.78
CA ARG A 162 -25.30 19.14 8.47
C ARG A 162 -25.21 20.24 7.42
N TYR A 163 -24.68 19.92 6.24
CA TYR A 163 -24.89 20.73 5.04
C TYR A 163 -26.30 20.47 4.50
N VAL A 164 -27.16 21.48 4.49
CA VAL A 164 -28.54 21.38 4.01
C VAL A 164 -28.58 21.90 2.58
N THR A 165 -29.19 21.11 1.69
CA THR A 165 -29.52 21.50 0.32
C THR A 165 -31.03 21.57 0.14
N ASN A 166 -31.52 22.58 -0.58
CA ASN A 166 -32.95 22.77 -0.84
C ASN A 166 -33.61 21.53 -1.50
N GLU A 167 -32.85 20.76 -2.30
CA GLU A 167 -33.31 19.54 -2.96
C GLU A 167 -33.69 18.39 -2.02
N THR A 168 -33.12 18.34 -0.82
CA THR A 168 -33.27 17.18 0.08
C THR A 168 -34.05 17.48 1.35
N ASP A 169 -34.06 18.72 1.83
CA ASP A 169 -34.77 19.11 3.05
C ASP A 169 -35.31 20.55 2.92
N PRO A 170 -36.28 20.81 2.01
CA PRO A 170 -36.78 22.16 1.76
C PRO A 170 -37.55 22.75 2.95
N ASN A 171 -38.31 21.92 3.69
CA ASN A 171 -39.22 22.38 4.74
C ASN A 171 -38.93 21.78 6.13
N LYS A 172 -38.78 20.45 6.23
CA LYS A 172 -38.57 19.73 7.49
C LYS A 172 -37.27 18.92 7.48
N LEU A 173 -36.50 19.03 8.56
CA LEU A 173 -35.20 18.36 8.74
C LEU A 173 -35.37 16.88 9.14
N LEU A 174 -34.92 15.95 8.28
CA LEU A 174 -34.74 14.55 8.68
C LEU A 174 -33.37 14.30 9.32
N PRO A 175 -33.18 13.27 10.16
CA PRO A 175 -31.87 12.91 10.72
C PRO A 175 -30.81 12.57 9.65
N LEU A 176 -31.19 11.79 8.62
CA LEU A 176 -30.36 11.44 7.46
C LEU A 176 -30.84 12.17 6.21
N GLN A 177 -29.89 12.58 5.35
CA GLN A 177 -30.17 13.25 4.09
C GLN A 177 -30.49 12.20 3.02
N SER A 178 -31.77 12.04 2.70
CA SER A 178 -32.22 11.04 1.73
C SER A 178 -33.46 11.50 0.97
N TYR A 179 -33.44 11.30 -0.35
CA TYR A 179 -34.60 11.52 -1.20
C TYR A 179 -35.60 10.35 -1.06
N TYR A 180 -36.86 10.67 -0.76
CA TYR A 180 -37.95 9.69 -0.67
C TYR A 180 -38.91 9.86 -1.84
N ILE A 181 -39.43 8.73 -2.33
CA ILE A 181 -40.23 8.66 -3.57
C ILE A 181 -41.72 9.02 -3.32
N TYR A 182 -42.11 9.15 -2.05
CA TYR A 182 -43.43 9.60 -1.60
C TYR A 182 -43.32 11.00 -0.98
N ASP A 183 -44.46 11.71 -0.91
CA ASP A 183 -44.56 13.00 -0.22
C ASP A 183 -44.28 12.84 1.28
N ARG A 184 -43.03 13.13 1.65
CA ARG A 184 -42.46 13.02 2.99
C ARG A 184 -42.81 14.19 3.92
N ASP A 185 -43.27 15.32 3.41
CA ASP A 185 -43.56 16.49 4.25
C ASP A 185 -44.97 16.43 4.85
N LYS A 186 -45.86 15.66 4.19
CA LYS A 186 -47.22 15.36 4.65
C LYS A 186 -47.24 14.42 5.87
N SER A 187 -47.93 14.83 6.93
CA SER A 187 -48.21 13.97 8.09
C SER A 187 -49.19 12.85 7.71
N PRO A 188 -49.04 11.59 8.16
CA PRO A 188 -48.07 11.09 9.15
C PRO A 188 -46.74 10.55 8.55
N TYR A 189 -46.50 10.71 7.24
CA TYR A 189 -45.35 10.11 6.56
C TYR A 189 -44.02 10.70 7.06
N TYR A 190 -43.99 11.99 7.38
CA TYR A 190 -42.82 12.64 7.99
C TYR A 190 -42.40 11.95 9.30
N GLU A 191 -43.35 11.79 10.22
CA GLU A 191 -43.15 11.27 11.56
C GLU A 191 -42.72 9.81 11.53
N ILE A 192 -43.37 8.99 10.68
CA ILE A 192 -42.98 7.59 10.43
C ILE A 192 -41.56 7.51 9.88
N THR A 193 -41.22 8.35 8.88
CA THR A 193 -39.89 8.37 8.27
C THR A 193 -38.82 8.77 9.28
N TYR A 194 -39.09 9.78 10.10
CA TYR A 194 -38.19 10.24 11.16
C TYR A 194 -37.88 9.14 12.18
N ILE A 195 -38.91 8.44 12.65
CA ILE A 195 -38.78 7.32 13.58
C ILE A 195 -38.00 6.16 12.92
N MET A 196 -38.33 5.79 11.69
CA MET A 196 -37.64 4.73 10.95
C MET A 196 -36.16 5.05 10.72
N GLN A 197 -35.81 6.28 10.32
CA GLN A 197 -34.41 6.69 10.20
C GLN A 197 -33.68 6.65 11.54
N SER A 198 -34.31 7.12 12.62
CA SER A 198 -33.72 7.12 13.96
C SER A 198 -33.45 5.70 14.47
N LEU A 199 -34.42 4.79 14.32
CA LEU A 199 -34.28 3.37 14.67
C LEU A 199 -33.28 2.63 13.77
N GLY A 200 -33.26 2.91 12.47
CA GLY A 200 -32.29 2.31 11.55
C GLY A 200 -30.85 2.76 11.84
N SER A 201 -30.67 4.04 12.18
CA SER A 201 -29.36 4.61 12.50
C SER A 201 -28.83 4.11 13.85
N SER A 202 -29.70 3.99 14.87
CA SER A 202 -29.31 3.40 16.15
C SER A 202 -28.98 1.92 16.00
N ALA A 203 -29.79 1.14 15.27
CA ALA A 203 -29.51 -0.26 14.97
C ALA A 203 -28.17 -0.44 14.24
N ALA A 204 -27.87 0.40 13.24
CA ALA A 204 -26.58 0.40 12.56
C ALA A 204 -25.40 0.67 13.52
N GLY A 205 -25.55 1.67 14.39
CA GLY A 205 -24.57 1.98 15.44
C GLY A 205 -24.35 0.81 16.42
N PHE A 206 -25.42 0.19 16.90
CA PHE A 206 -25.35 -1.00 17.76
C PHE A 206 -24.66 -2.17 17.07
N MET A 207 -25.03 -2.49 15.82
CA MET A 207 -24.41 -3.57 15.05
C MET A 207 -22.90 -3.32 14.89
N TYR A 208 -22.51 -2.10 14.52
CA TYR A 208 -21.11 -1.72 14.35
C TYR A 208 -20.31 -1.91 15.66
N THR A 209 -20.75 -1.28 16.77
CA THR A 209 -20.06 -1.36 18.06
C THR A 209 -20.06 -2.78 18.65
N THR A 210 -21.04 -3.64 18.30
CA THR A 210 -21.08 -5.03 18.74
C THR A 210 -19.92 -5.84 18.16
N VAL A 211 -19.61 -5.67 16.87
CA VAL A 211 -18.51 -6.39 16.20
C VAL A 211 -17.15 -5.98 16.78
N ASP A 212 -16.91 -4.69 16.97
CA ASP A 212 -15.70 -4.15 17.61
C ASP A 212 -15.52 -4.69 19.04
N SER A 213 -16.61 -4.69 19.81
CA SER A 213 -16.62 -5.21 21.18
C SER A 213 -16.36 -6.71 21.25
N PHE A 214 -16.85 -7.46 20.26
CA PHE A 214 -16.63 -8.91 20.18
C PHE A 214 -15.17 -9.25 19.85
N LEU A 215 -14.55 -8.53 18.89
CA LEU A 215 -13.11 -8.64 18.63
C LEU A 215 -12.28 -8.32 19.88
N GLY A 216 -12.60 -7.23 20.58
CA GLY A 216 -11.94 -6.88 21.83
C GLY A 216 -12.05 -7.99 22.89
N LEU A 217 -13.25 -8.55 23.09
CA LEU A 217 -13.49 -9.66 24.02
C LEU A 217 -12.63 -10.89 23.69
N LEU A 218 -12.57 -11.28 22.41
CA LEU A 218 -11.78 -12.42 21.94
C LEU A 218 -10.30 -12.25 22.26
N VAL A 219 -9.71 -11.10 21.88
CA VAL A 219 -8.28 -10.83 22.10
C VAL A 219 -7.95 -10.74 23.59
N PHE A 220 -8.78 -10.07 24.41
CA PHE A 220 -8.55 -10.02 25.86
C PHE A 220 -8.69 -11.40 26.54
N HIS A 221 -9.56 -12.29 26.03
CA HIS A 221 -9.65 -13.68 26.50
C HIS A 221 -8.38 -14.47 26.14
N VAL A 222 -7.89 -14.37 24.90
CA VAL A 222 -6.59 -14.94 24.48
C VAL A 222 -5.47 -14.48 25.41
N CYS A 223 -5.34 -13.17 25.63
CA CYS A 223 -4.30 -12.59 26.48
C CYS A 223 -4.35 -13.13 27.91
N GLY A 224 -5.54 -13.29 28.50
CA GLY A 224 -5.70 -13.90 29.82
C GLY A 224 -5.31 -15.38 29.86
N GLN A 225 -5.63 -16.15 28.81
CA GLN A 225 -5.22 -17.55 28.71
C GLN A 225 -3.71 -17.72 28.50
N LEU A 226 -3.07 -16.84 27.71
CA LEU A 226 -1.62 -16.80 27.55
C LEU A 226 -0.91 -16.41 28.85
N GLU A 227 -1.43 -15.42 29.60
CA GLU A 227 -0.91 -15.04 30.91
C GLU A 227 -1.00 -16.20 31.92
N ASN A 228 -2.12 -16.94 31.92
CA ASN A 228 -2.30 -18.14 32.74
C ASN A 228 -1.39 -19.31 32.31
N LEU A 229 -1.22 -19.53 31.01
CA LEU A 229 -0.29 -20.53 30.47
C LEU A 229 1.16 -20.19 30.86
N LYS A 230 1.57 -18.93 30.72
CA LYS A 230 2.88 -18.42 31.15
C LYS A 230 3.11 -18.67 32.65
N ASN A 231 2.13 -18.33 33.50
CA ASN A 231 2.23 -18.53 34.95
C ASN A 231 2.29 -20.01 35.37
N ARG A 232 1.64 -20.91 34.63
CA ARG A 232 1.79 -22.37 34.80
C ARG A 232 3.18 -22.84 34.38
N ILE A 233 3.66 -22.41 33.21
CA ILE A 233 4.98 -22.76 32.68
C ILE A 233 6.11 -22.31 33.63
N THR A 234 6.01 -21.13 34.24
CA THR A 234 7.01 -20.64 35.23
C THR A 234 6.95 -21.34 36.58
N GLN A 235 5.98 -22.23 36.82
CA GLN A 235 5.80 -22.99 38.05
C GLN A 235 5.81 -24.51 37.80
N LEU A 236 6.25 -24.97 36.63
CA LEU A 236 6.33 -26.39 36.24
C LEU A 236 7.17 -27.23 37.23
N ASP A 237 8.16 -26.60 37.87
CA ASP A 237 9.02 -27.16 38.91
C ASP A 237 8.28 -27.59 40.19
N LYS A 238 7.07 -27.05 40.42
CA LYS A 238 6.27 -27.30 41.64
C LYS A 238 5.19 -28.35 41.48
N PHE A 239 4.99 -28.89 40.28
CA PHE A 239 4.01 -29.94 40.04
C PHE A 239 4.62 -31.32 40.29
N GLN A 240 3.92 -32.17 41.06
CA GLN A 240 4.35 -33.53 41.38
C GLN A 240 4.62 -34.42 40.15
N ASN A 241 3.98 -34.13 39.01
CA ASN A 241 4.15 -34.85 37.74
C ASN A 241 4.53 -33.87 36.63
N PHE A 242 5.81 -33.53 36.53
CA PHE A 242 6.35 -32.60 35.53
C PHE A 242 5.94 -32.93 34.10
N GLU A 243 6.09 -34.20 33.66
CA GLU A 243 5.78 -34.60 32.28
C GLU A 243 4.31 -34.39 31.92
N LYS A 244 3.40 -34.74 32.84
CA LYS A 244 1.95 -34.57 32.66
C LYS A 244 1.57 -33.09 32.64
N ALA A 245 2.17 -32.27 33.50
CA ALA A 245 1.95 -30.83 33.55
C ALA A 245 2.50 -30.11 32.29
N LEU A 246 3.68 -30.53 31.81
CA LEU A 246 4.28 -30.04 30.57
C LEU A 246 3.44 -30.42 29.34
N SER A 247 3.05 -31.70 29.23
CA SER A 247 2.22 -32.20 28.12
C SER A 247 0.90 -31.43 28.01
N HIS A 248 0.17 -31.28 29.12
CA HIS A 248 -1.07 -30.51 29.16
C HIS A 248 -0.85 -29.01 28.87
N SER A 249 0.29 -28.43 29.27
CA SER A 249 0.64 -27.03 28.94
C SER A 249 0.94 -26.84 27.45
N VAL A 250 1.61 -27.80 26.81
CA VAL A 250 1.86 -27.80 25.37
C VAL A 250 0.57 -27.97 24.58
N GLU A 251 -0.33 -28.84 25.03
CA GLU A 251 -1.66 -29.02 24.41
C GLU A 251 -2.51 -27.75 24.51
N ASP A 252 -2.58 -27.12 25.69
CA ASP A 252 -3.24 -25.83 25.86
C ASP A 252 -2.59 -24.74 24.97
N HIS A 253 -1.27 -24.72 24.81
CA HIS A 253 -0.59 -23.78 23.91
C HIS A 253 -0.98 -23.96 22.44
N ILE A 254 -0.96 -25.20 21.93
CA ILE A 254 -1.36 -25.53 20.54
C ILE A 254 -2.86 -25.24 20.32
N ARG A 255 -3.70 -25.37 21.35
CA ARG A 255 -5.10 -24.97 21.31
C ARG A 255 -5.28 -23.45 21.24
N LEU A 256 -4.48 -22.67 21.98
CA LEU A 256 -4.50 -21.20 21.92
C LEU A 256 -3.96 -20.65 20.60
N ILE A 257 -2.91 -21.25 20.03
CA ILE A 257 -2.42 -20.87 18.68
C ILE A 257 -3.51 -21.08 17.62
N ARG A 258 -4.27 -22.18 17.69
CA ARG A 258 -5.43 -22.40 16.81
C ARG A 258 -6.51 -21.33 17.02
N PHE A 259 -6.77 -20.92 18.26
CA PHE A 259 -7.74 -19.87 18.58
C PHE A 259 -7.32 -18.52 17.99
N ILE A 260 -6.04 -18.14 18.11
CA ILE A 260 -5.48 -16.93 17.50
C ILE A 260 -5.61 -16.95 15.99
N ASN A 261 -5.24 -18.05 15.32
CA ASN A 261 -5.33 -18.16 13.86
C ASN A 261 -6.78 -18.04 13.37
N MET A 262 -7.77 -18.60 14.09
CA MET A 262 -9.18 -18.43 13.72
C MET A 262 -9.68 -16.98 13.91
N ILE A 263 -9.17 -16.25 14.92
CA ILE A 263 -9.44 -14.82 15.07
C ILE A 263 -8.83 -14.05 13.88
N ASP A 264 -7.59 -14.36 13.50
CA ASP A 264 -6.92 -13.73 12.35
C ASP A 264 -7.69 -13.98 11.04
N ASP A 265 -8.00 -15.25 10.72
CA ASP A 265 -8.75 -15.65 9.51
C ASP A 265 -10.11 -14.93 9.39
N ILE A 266 -10.83 -14.74 10.51
CA ILE A 266 -12.14 -14.07 10.54
C ILE A 266 -12.02 -12.54 10.40
N PHE A 267 -11.04 -11.93 11.07
CA PHE A 267 -10.98 -10.47 11.21
C PHE A 267 -9.99 -9.77 10.26
N THR A 268 -9.03 -10.46 9.64
CA THR A 268 -8.02 -9.85 8.74
C THR A 268 -8.67 -9.02 7.62
N LEU A 269 -9.62 -9.62 6.89
CA LEU A 269 -10.25 -8.95 5.75
C LEU A 269 -11.16 -7.80 6.20
N MET A 270 -11.84 -7.96 7.34
CA MET A 270 -12.67 -6.92 7.94
C MET A 270 -11.84 -5.71 8.35
N LEU A 271 -10.71 -5.93 9.04
CA LEU A 271 -9.80 -4.87 9.49
C LEU A 271 -9.13 -4.15 8.31
N LEU A 272 -8.77 -4.88 7.25
CA LEU A 272 -8.26 -4.27 6.01
C LEU A 272 -9.31 -3.37 5.33
N GLY A 273 -10.57 -3.84 5.28
CA GLY A 273 -11.69 -3.05 4.77
C GLY A 273 -11.97 -1.81 5.63
N ALA A 274 -11.95 -1.96 6.95
CA ALA A 274 -12.14 -0.86 7.91
C ALA A 274 -11.04 0.21 7.79
N LEU A 275 -9.78 -0.20 7.63
CA LEU A 275 -8.65 0.72 7.43
C LEU A 275 -8.82 1.57 6.16
N PHE A 276 -9.22 0.94 5.05
CA PHE A 276 -9.50 1.66 3.80
C PHE A 276 -10.71 2.60 3.95
N TYR A 277 -11.80 2.13 4.55
CA TYR A 277 -13.02 2.88 4.81
C TYR A 277 -12.76 4.14 5.67
N PHE A 278 -12.05 3.99 6.79
CA PHE A 278 -11.66 5.11 7.64
C PHE A 278 -10.72 6.08 6.93
N GLY A 279 -9.77 5.59 6.13
CA GLY A 279 -8.90 6.46 5.33
C GLY A 279 -9.67 7.33 4.33
N VAL A 280 -10.64 6.74 3.63
CA VAL A 280 -11.52 7.47 2.68
C VAL A 280 -12.40 8.50 3.40
N ILE A 281 -13.03 8.13 4.52
CA ILE A 281 -13.85 9.08 5.28
C ILE A 281 -13.00 10.20 5.88
N PHE A 282 -11.82 9.91 6.41
CA PHE A 282 -10.93 10.92 6.97
C PHE A 282 -10.49 11.94 5.90
N ALA A 283 -10.21 11.48 4.68
CA ALA A 283 -9.92 12.35 3.55
C ALA A 283 -11.10 13.26 3.19
N PHE A 284 -12.34 12.72 3.12
CA PHE A 284 -13.53 13.53 2.84
C PHE A 284 -13.90 14.49 3.99
N GLN A 285 -13.74 14.10 5.25
CA GLN A 285 -13.94 15.00 6.40
C GLN A 285 -12.91 16.13 6.41
N GLY A 286 -11.65 15.85 6.07
CA GLY A 286 -10.61 16.86 5.87
C GLY A 286 -10.96 17.84 4.74
N PHE A 287 -11.47 17.35 3.61
CA PHE A 287 -11.94 18.20 2.51
C PHE A 287 -13.16 19.06 2.89
N LEU A 288 -14.14 18.49 3.60
CA LEU A 288 -15.32 19.21 4.10
C LEU A 288 -14.94 20.30 5.11
N LEU A 289 -13.99 20.02 6.01
CA LEU A 289 -13.44 21.00 6.94
C LEU A 289 -12.78 22.17 6.16
N VAL A 290 -11.90 21.87 5.19
CA VAL A 290 -11.22 22.90 4.39
C VAL A 290 -12.21 23.76 3.60
N THR A 291 -13.17 23.15 2.91
CA THR A 291 -14.20 23.89 2.15
C THR A 291 -15.12 24.74 3.05
N MET A 292 -15.37 24.30 4.30
CA MET A 292 -16.11 25.10 5.27
C MET A 292 -15.39 26.37 5.72
N VAL A 293 -14.06 26.37 5.81
CA VAL A 293 -13.30 27.57 6.18
C VAL A 293 -13.11 28.50 4.97
N ILE A 294 -12.95 27.93 3.76
CA ILE A 294 -12.82 28.70 2.50
C ILE A 294 -14.09 29.47 2.13
N GLN A 295 -15.29 28.95 2.45
CA GLN A 295 -16.53 29.69 2.18
C GLN A 295 -16.68 30.86 3.15
N ASP A 296 -16.70 32.09 2.63
CA ASP A 296 -16.86 33.39 3.33
C ASP A 296 -18.21 33.60 4.07
N ARG A 297 -18.87 32.51 4.49
CA ARG A 297 -20.09 32.51 5.31
C ARG A 297 -19.69 32.30 6.77
N ALA A 298 -20.44 32.89 7.69
CA ALA A 298 -20.22 32.70 9.12
C ALA A 298 -20.14 31.21 9.49
N ILE A 299 -19.01 30.79 10.08
CA ILE A 299 -18.75 29.39 10.42
C ILE A 299 -19.78 28.93 11.45
N SER A 300 -20.70 28.05 11.05
CA SER A 300 -21.66 27.46 11.98
C SER A 300 -20.93 26.58 13.00
N VAL A 301 -20.88 27.06 14.24
CA VAL A 301 -20.25 26.38 15.39
C VAL A 301 -20.75 24.93 15.50
N LEU A 302 -22.05 24.71 15.32
CA LEU A 302 -22.66 23.37 15.35
C LEU A 302 -22.10 22.42 14.28
N ARG A 303 -21.89 22.92 13.06
CA ARG A 303 -21.33 22.10 11.96
C ARG A 303 -19.83 21.83 12.17
N LEU A 304 -19.08 22.81 12.68
CA LEU A 304 -17.67 22.62 13.05
C LEU A 304 -17.53 21.58 14.17
N THR A 305 -18.34 21.69 15.23
CA THR A 305 -18.40 20.71 16.32
C THR A 305 -18.77 19.32 15.81
N TYR A 306 -19.70 19.20 14.85
CA TYR A 306 -20.06 17.92 14.24
C TYR A 306 -18.89 17.28 13.50
N ILE A 307 -18.20 18.00 12.61
CA ILE A 307 -17.03 17.47 11.88
C ILE A 307 -15.89 17.06 12.84
N ILE A 308 -15.62 17.89 13.85
CA ILE A 308 -14.61 17.58 14.87
C ILE A 308 -15.00 16.30 15.62
N LEU A 309 -16.24 16.18 16.09
CA LEU A 309 -16.69 15.00 16.84
C LEU A 309 -16.68 13.73 15.98
N THR A 310 -17.12 13.80 14.72
CA THR A 310 -17.06 12.67 13.78
C THR A 310 -15.61 12.25 13.53
N SER A 311 -14.69 13.21 13.39
CA SER A 311 -13.25 12.92 13.23
C SER A 311 -12.66 12.27 14.49
N VAL A 312 -13.01 12.75 15.68
CA VAL A 312 -12.61 12.16 16.97
C VAL A 312 -13.17 10.74 17.13
N ASN A 313 -14.41 10.50 16.71
CA ASN A 313 -15.04 9.17 16.75
C ASN A 313 -14.29 8.16 15.85
N ILE A 314 -14.00 8.53 14.59
CA ILE A 314 -13.23 7.69 13.65
C ILE A 314 -11.82 7.38 14.18
N VAL A 315 -11.13 8.40 14.70
CA VAL A 315 -9.79 8.23 15.29
C VAL A 315 -9.87 7.35 16.54
N ALA A 316 -10.89 7.52 17.40
CA ALA A 316 -11.09 6.67 18.57
C ALA A 316 -11.26 5.20 18.16
N HIS A 317 -12.19 4.86 17.26
CA HIS A 317 -12.40 3.48 16.81
C HIS A 317 -11.15 2.88 16.13
N THR A 318 -10.41 3.67 15.35
CA THR A 318 -9.14 3.22 14.75
C THR A 318 -8.10 2.91 15.84
N CYS A 319 -7.91 3.81 16.81
CA CYS A 319 -7.00 3.61 17.94
C CYS A 319 -7.41 2.42 18.82
N LEU A 320 -8.72 2.15 18.98
CA LEU A 320 -9.22 1.01 19.74
C LEU A 320 -8.74 -0.33 19.13
N TYR A 321 -8.75 -0.50 17.80
CA TYR A 321 -8.17 -1.68 17.15
C TYR A 321 -6.65 -1.77 17.39
N CYS A 322 -5.92 -0.67 17.21
CA CYS A 322 -4.47 -0.63 17.42
C CYS A 322 -4.09 -1.00 18.86
N ILE A 323 -4.78 -0.47 19.87
CA ILE A 323 -4.56 -0.78 21.30
C ILE A 323 -4.78 -2.26 21.58
N VAL A 324 -5.83 -2.87 21.00
CA VAL A 324 -6.11 -4.30 21.17
C VAL A 324 -4.99 -5.17 20.56
N GLY A 325 -4.50 -4.81 19.36
CA GLY A 325 -3.37 -5.47 18.73
C GLY A 325 -2.05 -5.32 19.51
N GLU A 326 -1.72 -4.11 19.94
CA GLU A 326 -0.51 -3.81 20.72
C GLU A 326 -0.50 -4.53 22.08
N ILE A 327 -1.65 -4.70 22.73
CA ILE A 327 -1.75 -5.50 23.97
C ILE A 327 -1.43 -6.97 23.70
N LEU A 328 -1.91 -7.54 22.59
CA LEU A 328 -1.60 -8.93 22.21
C LEU A 328 -0.09 -9.11 21.96
N VAL A 329 0.52 -8.22 21.17
CA VAL A 329 1.99 -8.21 20.93
C VAL A 329 2.77 -8.03 22.24
N THR A 330 2.29 -7.16 23.13
CA THR A 330 2.90 -6.91 24.45
C THR A 330 2.91 -8.16 25.33
N GLU A 331 1.81 -8.90 25.41
CA GLU A 331 1.74 -10.12 26.23
C GLU A 331 2.63 -11.25 25.69
N VAL A 332 2.65 -11.44 24.36
CA VAL A 332 3.40 -12.51 23.70
C VAL A 332 4.91 -12.24 23.72
N HIS A 333 5.34 -11.02 23.37
CA HIS A 333 6.75 -10.72 23.10
C HIS A 333 7.41 -9.79 24.12
N VAL A 334 6.74 -8.71 24.56
CA VAL A 334 7.38 -7.65 25.38
C VAL A 334 7.39 -7.99 26.87
N LEU A 335 6.30 -8.54 27.41
CA LEU A 335 6.18 -8.84 28.84
C LEU A 335 7.14 -9.94 29.34
N PRO A 336 7.45 -11.02 28.58
CA PRO A 336 8.51 -11.95 28.99
C PRO A 336 9.89 -11.28 29.05
N LEU A 337 10.18 -10.36 28.12
CA LEU A 337 11.42 -9.58 28.07
C LEU A 337 11.56 -8.68 29.32
N LEU A 338 10.52 -7.90 29.65
CA LEU A 338 10.50 -7.04 30.84
C LEU A 338 10.63 -7.84 32.15
N ASN A 339 9.98 -9.00 32.24
CA ASN A 339 10.14 -9.88 33.40
C ASN A 339 11.58 -10.39 33.53
N MET A 340 12.21 -10.82 32.43
CA MET A 340 13.62 -11.24 32.46
C MET A 340 14.55 -10.12 32.94
N ILE A 341 14.32 -8.87 32.54
CA ILE A 341 15.07 -7.70 33.05
C ILE A 341 14.83 -7.51 34.55
N LYS A 342 13.57 -7.56 35.00
CA LYS A 342 13.22 -7.43 36.42
C LYS A 342 13.93 -8.49 37.27
N ASP A 343 13.82 -9.75 36.88
CA ASP A 343 14.43 -10.88 37.57
C ASP A 343 15.96 -10.76 37.57
N ASP A 344 16.53 -10.32 36.44
CA ASP A 344 17.95 -10.00 36.33
C ASP A 344 18.41 -8.94 37.32
N TRP A 345 17.66 -7.86 37.51
CA TRP A 345 18.02 -6.81 38.47
C TRP A 345 17.84 -7.27 39.92
N LEU A 346 16.82 -8.06 40.22
CA LEU A 346 16.54 -8.62 41.55
C LEU A 346 17.51 -9.75 41.96
N LYS A 347 18.05 -10.55 41.02
CA LYS A 347 19.02 -11.63 41.33
C LYS A 347 20.22 -11.05 42.11
N PRO A 348 20.63 -11.63 43.25
CA PRO A 348 21.79 -11.17 44.00
C PRO A 348 23.05 -11.26 43.11
N LYS A 349 23.91 -10.24 43.21
CA LYS A 349 25.09 -10.04 42.36
C LYS A 349 26.26 -9.59 43.22
N MET A 350 27.48 -9.93 42.81
CA MET A 350 28.67 -9.36 43.41
C MET A 350 28.71 -7.83 43.19
N ILE A 351 29.41 -7.10 44.08
CA ILE A 351 29.56 -5.65 43.98
C ILE A 351 30.11 -5.23 42.60
N LYS A 352 31.08 -5.99 42.06
CA LYS A 352 31.66 -5.78 40.72
C LYS A 352 30.62 -5.94 39.60
N GLU A 353 29.79 -6.97 39.65
CA GLU A 353 28.75 -7.24 38.66
C GLU A 353 27.63 -6.18 38.69
N ARG A 354 27.21 -5.78 39.90
CA ARG A 354 26.23 -4.70 40.09
C ARG A 354 26.77 -3.37 39.58
N HIS A 355 28.06 -3.09 39.79
CA HIS A 355 28.71 -1.90 39.26
C HIS A 355 28.73 -1.89 37.72
N ILE A 356 28.99 -3.02 37.07
CA ILE A 356 28.93 -3.16 35.61
C ILE A 356 27.52 -2.90 35.07
N MET A 357 26.49 -3.50 35.67
CA MET A 357 25.10 -3.25 35.29
C MET A 357 24.71 -1.78 35.44
N ILE A 358 25.08 -1.13 36.56
CA ILE A 358 24.84 0.31 36.78
C ILE A 358 25.61 1.16 35.77
N LYS A 359 26.86 0.81 35.43
CA LYS A 359 27.65 1.51 34.40
C LYS A 359 26.99 1.41 33.03
N ARG A 360 26.55 0.22 32.61
CA ARG A 360 25.86 -0.01 31.33
C ARG A 360 24.51 0.69 31.27
N ALA A 361 23.72 0.66 32.35
CA ALA A 361 22.46 1.41 32.44
C ALA A 361 22.66 2.93 32.42
N ARG A 362 23.72 3.45 33.06
CA ARG A 362 24.10 4.88 32.94
C ARG A 362 24.48 5.25 31.51
N ILE A 363 25.25 4.41 30.81
CA ILE A 363 25.60 4.61 29.40
C ILE A 363 24.34 4.65 28.54
N ALA A 364 23.43 3.68 28.68
CA ALA A 364 22.15 3.68 27.97
C ALA A 364 21.35 4.97 28.20
N ARG A 365 21.23 5.40 29.46
CA ARG A 365 20.54 6.66 29.83
C ARG A 365 21.22 7.89 29.21
N MET A 366 22.54 7.92 29.11
CA MET A 366 23.26 9.02 28.44
C MET A 366 22.95 9.05 26.94
N PHE A 367 22.88 7.90 26.25
CA PHE A 367 22.45 7.84 24.86
C PHE A 367 21.00 8.32 24.68
N THR A 368 20.08 7.90 25.55
CA THR A 368 18.69 8.39 25.56
C THR A 368 18.61 9.91 25.72
N ILE A 369 19.30 10.48 26.73
CA ILE A 369 19.33 11.92 26.97
C ILE A 369 19.93 12.66 25.76
N PHE A 370 21.02 12.15 25.19
CA PHE A 370 21.67 12.73 24.02
C PHE A 370 20.78 12.70 22.77
N GLY A 371 20.04 11.60 22.55
CA GLY A 371 19.03 11.49 21.49
C GLY A 371 17.92 12.53 21.62
N TYR A 372 17.35 12.70 22.83
CA TYR A 372 16.36 13.73 23.10
C TYR A 372 16.92 15.16 22.94
N ILE A 373 18.17 15.40 23.33
CA ILE A 373 18.83 16.70 23.12
C ILE A 373 19.01 16.98 21.62
N ILE A 374 19.47 16.00 20.82
CA ILE A 374 19.57 16.15 19.37
C ILE A 374 18.21 16.46 18.76
N MET A 375 17.15 15.72 19.12
CA MET A 375 15.81 15.97 18.57
C MET A 375 15.21 17.29 19.03
N LEU A 376 15.49 17.74 20.26
CA LEU A 376 15.11 19.07 20.73
C LEU A 376 15.84 20.16 19.94
N ILE A 377 17.14 20.00 19.66
CA ILE A 377 17.90 20.92 18.79
C ILE A 377 17.29 20.91 17.39
N SER A 378 17.07 19.74 16.78
CA SER A 378 16.43 19.62 15.45
C SER A 378 15.05 20.27 15.40
N PHE A 379 14.23 20.10 16.44
CA PHE A 379 12.94 20.78 16.54
C PHE A 379 13.10 22.30 16.62
N ASN A 380 14.03 22.83 17.41
CA ASN A 380 14.30 24.26 17.45
C ASN A 380 14.79 24.81 16.09
N LEU A 381 15.67 24.07 15.41
CA LEU A 381 16.16 24.44 14.07
C LEU A 381 15.06 24.44 13.00
N CYS A 382 14.13 23.48 13.06
CA CYS A 382 13.07 23.31 12.05
C CYS A 382 11.77 24.06 12.37
N ALA A 383 11.44 24.32 13.64
CA ALA A 383 10.15 24.86 14.06
C ALA A 383 10.23 26.21 14.79
N VAL A 384 11.36 26.54 15.42
CA VAL A 384 11.50 27.79 16.20
C VAL A 384 12.21 28.86 15.38
N LEU A 385 13.31 28.54 14.69
CA LEU A 385 13.98 29.52 13.82
C LEU A 385 13.08 30.08 12.70
N PRO A 386 12.23 29.28 12.01
CA PRO A 386 11.30 29.83 11.03
C PRO A 386 10.26 30.80 11.60
N ALA A 387 9.89 30.67 12.88
CA ALA A 387 8.96 31.59 13.55
C ALA A 387 9.56 33.00 13.71
N PHE A 388 10.89 33.08 13.78
CA PHE A 388 11.66 34.32 13.78
C PHE A 388 12.14 34.74 12.38
N GLY A 389 11.62 34.10 11.31
CA GLY A 389 11.97 34.43 9.92
C GLY A 389 13.29 33.82 9.43
N ILE A 390 13.93 32.93 10.19
CA ILE A 390 15.22 32.33 9.84
C ILE A 390 14.99 30.91 9.31
N SER A 391 15.24 30.68 8.01
CA SER A 391 15.15 29.36 7.40
C SER A 391 16.52 28.73 7.19
N ILE A 392 16.66 27.46 7.59
CA ILE A 392 17.83 26.61 7.31
C ILE A 392 17.60 25.75 6.03
N ARG A 393 16.35 25.64 5.55
CA ARG A 393 16.05 24.83 4.36
C ARG A 393 16.23 25.63 3.08
N TYR A 394 16.44 24.91 1.98
CA TYR A 394 16.37 25.48 0.64
C TYR A 394 14.93 25.95 0.36
N MET A 395 14.76 27.25 0.19
CA MET A 395 13.46 27.88 -0.09
C MET A 395 13.20 27.87 -1.60
N THR A 396 11.95 27.60 -2.00
CA THR A 396 11.52 27.65 -3.40
C THR A 396 10.23 28.46 -3.54
N ASN A 397 10.21 29.40 -4.47
CA ASN A 397 9.10 30.36 -4.66
C ASN A 397 7.73 29.70 -4.90
N GLU A 398 7.69 28.48 -5.46
CA GLU A 398 6.43 27.76 -5.71
C GLU A 398 5.78 27.15 -4.46
N THR A 399 6.57 26.83 -3.44
CA THR A 399 6.06 26.23 -2.19
C THR A 399 5.99 27.21 -1.04
N ASP A 400 6.75 28.30 -1.10
CA ASP A 400 6.83 29.31 -0.04
C ASP A 400 6.88 30.73 -0.65
N PRO A 401 5.80 31.17 -1.31
CA PRO A 401 5.72 32.49 -1.93
C PRO A 401 5.60 33.65 -0.91
N GLY A 402 5.29 33.35 0.35
CA GLY A 402 5.07 34.33 1.42
C GLY A 402 5.74 33.95 2.74
N LYS A 403 4.96 33.58 3.75
CA LYS A 403 5.42 33.33 5.12
C LYS A 403 6.06 31.95 5.27
N ILE A 404 7.14 31.89 6.04
CA ILE A 404 7.92 30.67 6.26
C ILE A 404 7.18 29.72 7.20
N VAL A 405 6.93 28.48 6.78
CA VAL A 405 6.41 27.41 7.64
C VAL A 405 7.45 26.32 7.89
N PRO A 406 7.37 25.55 8.99
CA PRO A 406 8.39 24.56 9.36
C PRO A 406 8.69 23.49 8.28
N LEU A 407 7.65 22.93 7.67
CA LEU A 407 7.75 21.89 6.63
C LEU A 407 7.24 22.39 5.28
N GLN A 408 7.96 22.03 4.22
CA GLN A 408 7.58 22.34 2.85
C GLN A 408 6.40 21.43 2.43
N SER A 409 5.20 22.00 2.36
CA SER A 409 4.01 21.28 1.93
C SER A 409 3.02 22.17 1.19
N TYR A 410 2.46 21.63 0.11
CA TYR A 410 1.39 22.27 -0.65
C TYR A 410 0.08 22.17 0.11
N TYR A 411 -0.69 23.26 0.13
CA TYR A 411 -2.03 23.34 0.71
C TYR A 411 -2.99 23.90 -0.34
N ILE A 412 -4.24 23.43 -0.32
CA ILE A 412 -5.28 23.78 -1.31
C ILE A 412 -5.89 25.17 -1.01
N TYR A 413 -5.59 25.73 0.17
CA TYR A 413 -6.03 27.05 0.63
C TYR A 413 -4.86 28.05 0.67
N ASP A 414 -5.20 29.34 0.61
CA ASP A 414 -4.24 30.44 0.76
C ASP A 414 -3.65 30.45 2.18
N ARG A 415 -2.42 29.92 2.28
CA ARG A 415 -1.70 29.70 3.53
C ARG A 415 -1.24 30.99 4.19
N ASP A 416 -1.04 32.07 3.45
CA ASP A 416 -0.42 33.30 3.97
C ASP A 416 -1.42 34.21 4.69
N LYS A 417 -2.72 34.02 4.44
CA LYS A 417 -3.81 34.67 5.17
C LYS A 417 -3.97 34.14 6.60
N SER A 418 -4.24 35.05 7.53
CA SER A 418 -4.66 34.70 8.89
C SER A 418 -6.14 34.29 8.87
N PRO A 419 -6.60 33.26 9.63
CA PRO A 419 -5.86 32.46 10.62
C PRO A 419 -5.20 31.18 10.05
N TYR A 420 -5.24 30.97 8.73
CA TYR A 420 -4.77 29.75 8.09
C TYR A 420 -3.28 29.50 8.30
N TYR A 421 -2.47 30.56 8.25
CA TYR A 421 -1.03 30.51 8.53
C TYR A 421 -0.75 29.94 9.92
N GLU A 422 -1.38 30.52 10.94
CA GLU A 422 -1.17 30.22 12.35
C GLU A 422 -1.60 28.79 12.69
N ILE A 423 -2.77 28.36 12.17
CA ILE A 423 -3.26 26.98 12.33
C ILE A 423 -2.28 26.00 11.66
N THR A 424 -1.85 26.28 10.43
CA THR A 424 -0.90 25.44 9.68
C THR A 424 0.43 25.30 10.43
N TYR A 425 0.96 26.42 10.94
CA TYR A 425 2.22 26.47 11.68
C TYR A 425 2.17 25.62 12.96
N ILE A 426 1.08 25.76 13.73
CA ILE A 426 0.86 24.98 14.97
C ILE A 426 0.72 23.49 14.65
N VAL A 427 -0.09 23.12 13.65
CA VAL A 427 -0.30 21.71 13.26
C VAL A 427 1.00 21.06 12.78
N GLN A 428 1.81 21.73 11.94
CA GLN A 428 3.11 21.21 11.52
C GLN A 428 4.08 21.07 12.70
N SER A 429 4.13 22.07 13.59
CA SER A 429 5.02 22.04 14.76
C SER A 429 4.67 20.90 15.73
N LEU A 430 3.37 20.70 16.02
CA LEU A 430 2.89 19.58 16.85
C LEU A 430 3.13 18.23 16.17
N GLY A 431 2.91 18.13 14.84
CA GLY A 431 3.19 16.91 14.08
C GLY A 431 4.66 16.51 14.12
N MET A 432 5.57 17.46 13.95
CA MET A 432 7.02 17.21 14.06
C MET A 432 7.45 16.83 15.47
N SER A 433 6.94 17.50 16.51
CA SER A 433 7.32 17.18 17.89
C SER A 433 6.85 15.79 18.31
N ALA A 434 5.62 15.40 17.91
CA ALA A 434 5.10 14.06 18.10
C ALA A 434 5.94 13.00 17.35
N ALA A 435 6.27 13.23 16.07
CA ALA A 435 7.09 12.31 15.28
C ALA A 435 8.50 12.11 15.89
N ALA A 436 9.16 13.19 16.31
CA ALA A 436 10.48 13.15 16.93
C ALA A 436 10.47 12.43 18.29
N PHE A 437 9.44 12.66 19.10
CA PHE A 437 9.26 11.97 20.38
C PHE A 437 9.03 10.45 20.20
N MET A 438 8.13 10.08 19.30
CA MET A 438 7.83 8.67 18.98
C MET A 438 9.08 7.93 18.48
N TYR A 439 9.80 8.52 17.52
CA TYR A 439 11.04 7.95 16.98
C TYR A 439 12.09 7.72 18.08
N THR A 440 12.36 8.75 18.90
CA THR A 440 13.38 8.68 19.96
C THR A 440 13.03 7.69 21.06
N THR A 441 11.74 7.54 21.38
CA THR A 441 11.26 6.63 22.42
C THR A 441 11.56 5.18 22.07
N VAL A 442 11.29 4.77 20.81
CA VAL A 442 11.47 3.39 20.35
C VAL A 442 12.96 3.03 20.27
N ASP A 443 13.79 3.89 19.66
CA ASP A 443 15.24 3.69 19.60
C ASP A 443 15.88 3.66 21.00
N SER A 444 15.41 4.50 21.93
CA SER A 444 15.87 4.51 23.32
C SER A 444 15.51 3.23 24.07
N PHE A 445 14.32 2.67 23.83
CA PHE A 445 13.92 1.40 24.42
C PHE A 445 14.78 0.25 23.90
N LEU A 446 15.01 0.15 22.58
CA LEU A 446 15.92 -0.83 21.99
C LEU A 446 17.35 -0.69 22.55
N GLY A 447 17.87 0.53 22.65
CA GLY A 447 19.18 0.81 23.23
C GLY A 447 19.31 0.33 24.68
N LEU A 448 18.28 0.56 25.51
CA LEU A 448 18.23 0.07 26.89
C LEU A 448 18.32 -1.47 26.97
N LEU A 449 17.58 -2.17 26.11
CA LEU A 449 17.58 -3.63 26.02
C LEU A 449 18.98 -4.17 25.65
N ILE A 450 19.60 -3.61 24.61
CA ILE A 450 20.94 -4.01 24.15
C ILE A 450 21.98 -3.78 25.24
N PHE A 451 22.00 -2.60 25.89
CA PHE A 451 22.97 -2.32 26.95
C PHE A 451 22.76 -3.19 28.21
N HIS A 452 21.53 -3.59 28.53
CA HIS A 452 21.24 -4.58 29.57
C HIS A 452 21.88 -5.94 29.24
N VAL A 453 21.69 -6.45 28.02
CA VAL A 453 22.32 -7.69 27.55
C VAL A 453 23.84 -7.61 27.58
N CYS A 454 24.43 -6.52 27.07
CA CYS A 454 25.88 -6.33 27.10
C CYS A 454 26.44 -6.36 28.53
N GLY A 455 25.72 -5.78 29.50
CA GLY A 455 26.11 -5.87 30.91
C GLY A 455 26.05 -7.29 31.46
N GLN A 456 25.03 -8.07 31.09
CA GLN A 456 24.93 -9.47 31.52
C GLN A 456 25.97 -10.38 30.86
N LEU A 457 26.28 -10.19 29.58
CA LEU A 457 27.36 -10.90 28.89
C LEU A 457 28.74 -10.56 29.50
N GLU A 458 28.95 -9.32 29.93
CA GLU A 458 30.19 -8.90 30.61
C GLU A 458 30.31 -9.51 32.02
N ASN A 459 29.20 -9.61 32.76
CA ASN A 459 29.16 -10.36 34.03
C ASN A 459 29.42 -11.86 33.82
N LEU A 460 28.79 -12.46 32.82
CA LEU A 460 28.99 -13.87 32.44
C LEU A 460 30.45 -14.13 32.07
N LYS A 461 31.08 -13.25 31.27
CA LYS A 461 32.51 -13.31 30.95
C LYS A 461 33.36 -13.33 32.23
N ILE A 462 33.09 -12.45 33.19
CA ILE A 462 33.84 -12.39 34.45
C ILE A 462 33.70 -13.69 35.24
N ARG A 463 32.49 -14.24 35.35
CA ARG A 463 32.24 -15.55 35.98
C ARG A 463 33.02 -16.66 35.31
N ILE A 464 32.99 -16.74 33.98
CA ILE A 464 33.75 -17.73 33.20
C ILE A 464 35.26 -17.60 33.44
N THR A 465 35.80 -16.38 33.47
CA THR A 465 37.23 -16.14 33.76
C THR A 465 37.65 -16.37 35.22
N GLN A 466 36.70 -16.69 36.10
CA GLN A 466 36.93 -16.97 37.53
C GLN A 466 36.41 -18.36 37.94
N LEU A 467 36.09 -19.22 36.95
CA LEU A 467 35.62 -20.60 37.19
C LEU A 467 36.61 -21.43 38.02
N ASP A 468 37.90 -21.14 37.89
CA ASP A 468 39.02 -21.73 38.64
C ASP A 468 38.95 -21.50 40.16
N LYS A 469 38.19 -20.48 40.62
CA LYS A 469 38.12 -20.07 42.03
C LYS A 469 36.87 -20.59 42.76
N PHE A 470 35.97 -21.28 42.08
CA PHE A 470 34.80 -21.88 42.70
C PHE A 470 35.13 -23.28 43.23
N GLN A 471 34.77 -23.56 44.49
CA GLN A 471 34.98 -24.88 45.12
C GLN A 471 34.29 -26.04 44.39
N ASN A 472 33.28 -25.76 43.54
CA ASN A 472 32.52 -26.77 42.82
C ASN A 472 32.37 -26.35 41.34
N PHE A 473 33.40 -26.68 40.56
CA PHE A 473 33.57 -26.26 39.16
C PHE A 473 32.38 -26.66 38.26
N GLU A 474 31.89 -27.90 38.36
CA GLU A 474 30.81 -28.40 37.51
C GLU A 474 29.50 -27.62 37.71
N ASN A 475 29.15 -27.32 38.95
CA ASN A 475 27.97 -26.51 39.28
C ASN A 475 28.13 -25.05 38.81
N ALA A 476 29.32 -24.46 38.98
CA ALA A 476 29.60 -23.10 38.51
C ALA A 476 29.57 -23.00 36.97
N LEU A 477 30.09 -24.00 36.28
CA LEU A 477 30.05 -24.11 34.82
C LEU A 477 28.61 -24.34 34.32
N SER A 478 27.87 -25.27 34.92
CA SER A 478 26.47 -25.56 34.59
C SER A 478 25.58 -24.31 34.70
N HIS A 479 25.66 -23.59 35.83
CA HIS A 479 24.93 -22.34 36.01
C HIS A 479 25.36 -21.26 35.01
N SER A 480 26.65 -21.18 34.66
CA SER A 480 27.16 -20.23 33.65
C SER A 480 26.64 -20.56 32.23
N VAL A 481 26.58 -21.83 31.87
CA VAL A 481 26.01 -22.31 30.60
C VAL A 481 24.49 -22.04 30.54
N GLN A 482 23.77 -22.26 31.65
CA GLN A 482 22.33 -21.93 31.74
C GLN A 482 22.06 -20.42 31.61
N ASP A 483 22.83 -19.58 32.32
CA ASP A 483 22.76 -18.11 32.18
C ASP A 483 23.06 -17.71 30.71
N HIS A 484 24.03 -18.34 30.03
CA HIS A 484 24.34 -18.08 28.61
C HIS A 484 23.18 -18.45 27.66
N ILE A 485 22.62 -19.66 27.79
CA ILE A 485 21.47 -20.13 26.99
C ILE A 485 20.22 -19.26 27.22
N ARG A 486 20.06 -18.73 28.44
CA ARG A 486 19.01 -17.75 28.77
C ARG A 486 19.25 -16.40 28.08
N LEU A 487 20.49 -15.89 28.05
CA LEU A 487 20.83 -14.66 27.34
C LEU A 487 20.70 -14.80 25.81
N ILE A 488 21.06 -15.94 25.22
CA ILE A 488 20.85 -16.22 23.79
C ILE A 488 19.35 -16.14 23.45
N ARG A 489 18.47 -16.74 24.27
CA ARG A 489 17.01 -16.63 24.08
C ARG A 489 16.50 -15.19 24.17
N PHE A 490 17.06 -14.39 25.08
CA PHE A 490 16.71 -12.96 25.19
C PHE A 490 17.15 -12.15 23.97
N ILE A 491 18.34 -12.44 23.41
CA ILE A 491 18.81 -11.84 22.16
C ILE A 491 17.88 -12.22 21.01
N ASN A 492 17.56 -13.50 20.84
CA ASN A 492 16.62 -13.95 19.80
C ASN A 492 15.25 -13.27 19.91
N MET A 493 14.75 -12.99 21.13
CA MET A 493 13.51 -12.23 21.33
C MET A 493 13.63 -10.76 20.92
N ILE A 494 14.75 -10.09 21.20
CA ILE A 494 15.02 -8.74 20.69
C ILE A 494 15.04 -8.78 19.16
N ASP A 495 15.73 -9.76 18.59
CA ASP A 495 15.83 -9.92 17.15
C ASP A 495 14.44 -10.15 16.52
N GLU A 496 13.58 -11.03 17.07
CA GLU A 496 12.22 -11.23 16.55
C GLU A 496 11.36 -9.95 16.59
N ILE A 497 11.39 -9.20 17.70
CA ILE A 497 10.61 -7.96 17.86
C ILE A 497 11.12 -6.86 16.93
N PHE A 498 12.43 -6.65 16.89
CA PHE A 498 13.03 -5.47 16.27
C PHE A 498 13.63 -5.71 14.89
N THR A 499 13.79 -6.94 14.40
CA THR A 499 14.40 -7.19 13.06
C THR A 499 13.61 -6.55 11.94
N LEU A 500 12.28 -6.63 11.93
CA LEU A 500 11.48 -6.00 10.87
C LEU A 500 11.56 -4.46 10.94
N MET A 501 11.57 -3.91 12.16
CA MET A 501 11.73 -2.47 12.39
C MET A 501 13.13 -1.99 11.99
N LEU A 502 14.18 -2.71 12.37
CA LEU A 502 15.58 -2.46 12.00
C LEU A 502 15.81 -2.63 10.50
N LEU A 503 15.14 -3.59 9.85
CA LEU A 503 15.17 -3.75 8.40
C LEU A 503 14.44 -2.60 7.69
N GLY A 504 13.29 -2.18 8.22
CA GLY A 504 12.54 -1.02 7.75
C GLY A 504 13.33 0.27 7.93
N ALA A 505 13.97 0.46 9.08
CA ALA A 505 14.87 1.57 9.37
C ALA A 505 16.13 1.51 8.50
N LEU A 506 16.74 0.34 8.29
CA LEU A 506 17.90 0.18 7.41
C LEU A 506 17.54 0.37 5.92
N PHE A 507 16.30 0.09 5.52
CA PHE A 507 15.80 0.45 4.20
C PHE A 507 15.46 1.94 4.11
N TYR A 508 14.86 2.54 5.14
CA TYR A 508 14.53 3.96 5.22
C TYR A 508 15.79 4.83 5.27
N PHE A 509 16.70 4.58 6.22
CA PHE A 509 18.04 5.14 6.24
C PHE A 509 18.85 4.69 5.02
N GLY A 510 18.63 3.50 4.46
CA GLY A 510 19.28 3.08 3.21
C GLY A 510 18.85 3.92 2.02
N VAL A 511 17.57 4.28 1.93
CA VAL A 511 17.00 5.18 0.93
C VAL A 511 17.39 6.62 1.24
N LEU A 512 17.34 7.09 2.49
CA LEU A 512 17.81 8.42 2.88
C LEU A 512 19.31 8.57 2.64
N PHE A 513 20.16 7.61 3.01
CA PHE A 513 21.59 7.57 2.69
C PHE A 513 21.84 7.27 1.22
N ALA A 514 20.86 6.82 0.44
CA ALA A 514 20.96 6.74 -1.03
C ALA A 514 20.32 7.94 -1.74
N LEU A 515 19.62 8.84 -1.03
CA LEU A 515 19.09 10.12 -1.52
C LEU A 515 20.04 11.26 -1.12
N HIS A 516 20.41 11.35 0.16
CA HIS A 516 21.63 12.03 0.62
C HIS A 516 22.88 11.41 -0.03
N GLY A 517 22.87 10.11 -0.35
CA GLY A 517 23.89 9.48 -1.20
C GLY A 517 23.64 9.60 -2.70
N PHE A 518 22.50 10.10 -3.17
CA PHE A 518 22.42 10.55 -4.56
C PHE A 518 22.96 11.98 -4.69
N LEU A 519 22.72 12.78 -3.65
CA LEU A 519 23.37 14.07 -3.39
C LEU A 519 24.89 13.93 -3.11
N LEU A 520 25.36 12.87 -2.43
CA LEU A 520 26.77 12.63 -2.08
C LEU A 520 27.48 11.61 -3.00
N ASP A 521 26.95 10.42 -3.26
CA ASP A 521 27.49 9.43 -4.21
C ASP A 521 27.13 9.75 -5.68
N LEU A 522 26.94 11.02 -6.03
CA LEU A 522 27.44 11.48 -7.32
C LEU A 522 28.99 11.39 -7.40
N ARG A 523 29.66 11.04 -6.28
CA ARG A 523 31.10 11.20 -6.01
C ARG A 523 31.94 9.91 -5.87
N SER A 524 31.39 8.69 -5.69
CA SER A 524 32.19 7.50 -5.26
C SER A 524 31.73 6.07 -5.66
N ILE A 525 31.64 5.79 -6.96
CA ILE A 525 32.35 4.65 -7.59
C ILE A 525 32.51 3.30 -6.80
N VAL A 526 31.56 2.37 -6.93
CA VAL A 526 31.77 1.10 -7.68
C VAL A 526 32.90 0.08 -7.25
N SER A 527 32.47 -1.09 -6.73
CA SER A 527 32.93 -2.49 -7.01
C SER A 527 34.01 -3.28 -6.21
N LEU A 528 33.86 -4.63 -6.27
CA LEU A 528 34.93 -5.55 -6.74
C LEU A 528 34.40 -6.94 -7.20
N GLY A 529 35.25 -7.95 -7.42
CA GLY A 529 34.86 -9.38 -7.58
C GLY A 529 35.46 -10.15 -8.78
N MET A 530 35.33 -11.50 -8.77
CA MET A 530 35.86 -12.48 -9.75
C MET A 530 34.83 -13.59 -10.14
N LYS A 531 33.64 -13.21 -10.62
CA LYS A 531 32.69 -14.12 -11.33
C LYS A 531 32.57 -13.73 -12.81
N ASN A 532 33.63 -13.11 -13.34
CA ASN A 532 33.50 -11.87 -14.10
C ASN A 532 32.93 -11.98 -15.52
N LYS A 533 33.29 -12.97 -16.35
CA LYS A 533 32.87 -12.99 -17.76
C LYS A 533 31.38 -13.36 -17.94
N LYS A 534 30.89 -14.40 -17.24
CA LYS A 534 29.45 -14.71 -17.14
C LYS A 534 28.68 -13.54 -16.48
N LYS A 535 29.25 -12.92 -15.45
CA LYS A 535 28.69 -11.73 -14.77
C LYS A 535 28.59 -10.51 -15.69
N GLN A 536 29.59 -10.23 -16.53
CA GLN A 536 29.57 -9.18 -17.57
C GLN A 536 28.52 -9.45 -18.66
N LEU A 537 28.44 -10.69 -19.18
CA LEU A 537 27.42 -11.06 -20.15
C LEU A 537 26.00 -10.97 -19.56
N TRP A 538 25.84 -11.33 -18.28
CA TRP A 538 24.60 -11.15 -17.54
C TRP A 538 24.26 -9.66 -17.39
N TYR A 539 25.21 -8.80 -17.01
CA TYR A 539 24.98 -7.36 -16.92
C TYR A 539 24.62 -6.72 -18.26
N TYR A 540 25.26 -7.13 -19.37
CA TYR A 540 24.87 -6.71 -20.71
C TYR A 540 23.42 -7.11 -21.03
N LYS A 541 23.07 -8.40 -20.87
CA LYS A 541 21.71 -8.89 -21.10
C LYS A 541 20.68 -8.20 -20.17
N TRP A 542 21.07 -7.90 -18.94
CA TRP A 542 20.27 -7.21 -17.93
C TRP A 542 20.07 -5.72 -18.26
N ALA A 543 21.09 -5.04 -18.79
CA ALA A 543 21.00 -3.63 -19.18
C ALA A 543 20.04 -3.44 -20.36
N ILE A 544 20.13 -4.29 -21.38
CA ILE A 544 19.34 -4.14 -22.62
C ILE A 544 17.95 -4.79 -22.58
N ARG A 545 17.59 -5.54 -21.51
CA ARG A 545 16.41 -6.44 -21.50
C ARG A 545 15.09 -5.75 -21.87
N LEU A 546 14.87 -4.55 -21.36
CA LEU A 546 13.62 -3.80 -21.57
C LEU A 546 13.52 -3.27 -23.01
N ASN A 547 14.56 -2.54 -23.47
CA ASN A 547 14.66 -2.05 -24.85
C ASN A 547 14.61 -3.18 -25.89
N ARG A 548 15.18 -4.36 -25.55
CA ARG A 548 15.07 -5.54 -26.40
C ARG A 548 13.64 -6.06 -26.49
N ALA A 549 12.85 -5.99 -25.43
CA ALA A 549 11.45 -6.43 -25.46
C ALA A 549 10.60 -5.48 -26.31
N SER A 550 10.66 -4.17 -26.04
CA SER A 550 9.87 -3.15 -26.76
C SER A 550 10.17 -3.12 -28.26
N LEU A 551 11.44 -3.02 -28.66
CA LEU A 551 11.81 -2.97 -30.08
C LEU A 551 11.66 -4.33 -30.79
N THR A 552 11.58 -5.46 -30.08
CA THR A 552 11.25 -6.75 -30.69
C THR A 552 9.75 -6.84 -30.99
N LEU A 553 8.89 -6.32 -30.11
CA LEU A 553 7.44 -6.25 -30.33
C LEU A 553 7.10 -5.47 -31.61
N LEU A 554 7.85 -4.39 -31.88
CA LEU A 554 7.70 -3.55 -33.07
C LEU A 554 8.36 -4.12 -34.34
N GLY A 555 9.00 -5.31 -34.29
CA GLY A 555 9.69 -5.92 -35.44
C GLY A 555 11.04 -5.29 -35.80
N VAL A 556 11.54 -4.29 -35.06
CA VAL A 556 12.72 -3.51 -35.46
C VAL A 556 14.03 -3.97 -34.80
N TRP A 557 13.99 -4.64 -33.64
CA TRP A 557 15.21 -5.07 -32.93
C TRP A 557 16.14 -5.97 -33.79
N PRO A 558 17.41 -5.58 -34.02
CA PRO A 558 18.33 -6.35 -34.85
C PRO A 558 19.07 -7.45 -34.06
N LYS A 559 19.47 -8.51 -34.76
CA LYS A 559 20.21 -9.66 -34.18
C LYS A 559 21.31 -10.07 -35.17
N ASN A 560 22.43 -10.60 -34.65
CA ASN A 560 23.57 -10.99 -35.49
C ASN A 560 23.25 -12.17 -36.42
N ASP A 561 22.47 -13.14 -35.92
CA ASP A 561 22.26 -14.44 -36.57
C ASP A 561 20.78 -14.62 -37.00
N GLU A 562 20.25 -13.69 -37.81
CA GLU A 562 18.87 -13.80 -38.34
C GLU A 562 18.81 -14.68 -39.59
N THR A 563 18.04 -15.76 -39.54
CA THR A 563 17.69 -16.53 -40.74
C THR A 563 16.84 -15.67 -41.68
N LYS A 564 16.95 -15.85 -43.01
CA LYS A 564 16.20 -15.07 -44.02
C LYS A 564 14.70 -14.99 -43.69
N GLN A 565 14.10 -16.11 -43.30
CA GLN A 565 12.70 -16.21 -42.86
C GLN A 565 12.38 -15.30 -41.67
N LYS A 566 13.24 -15.24 -40.64
CA LYS A 566 13.03 -14.37 -39.46
C LYS A 566 13.16 -12.88 -39.82
N LYS A 567 14.07 -12.51 -40.72
CA LYS A 567 14.21 -11.13 -41.22
C LYS A 567 12.95 -10.69 -41.99
N ILE A 568 12.39 -11.57 -42.83
CA ILE A 568 11.14 -11.33 -43.57
C ILE A 568 9.96 -11.14 -42.59
N ILE A 569 9.75 -12.07 -41.65
CA ILE A 569 8.68 -11.97 -40.64
C ILE A 569 8.79 -10.64 -39.86
N SER A 570 10.00 -10.29 -39.40
CA SER A 570 10.25 -9.05 -38.66
C SER A 570 9.83 -7.80 -39.46
N ASN A 571 10.18 -7.74 -40.75
CA ASN A 571 9.81 -6.62 -41.61
C ASN A 571 8.32 -6.58 -41.93
N VAL A 572 7.68 -7.74 -42.16
CA VAL A 572 6.21 -7.82 -42.38
C VAL A 572 5.46 -7.34 -41.14
N CYS A 573 5.90 -7.69 -39.93
CA CYS A 573 5.33 -7.16 -38.68
C CYS A 573 5.45 -5.63 -38.61
N THR A 574 6.62 -5.05 -38.90
CA THR A 574 6.81 -3.58 -38.91
C THR A 574 5.90 -2.90 -39.93
N ILE A 575 5.80 -3.45 -41.16
CA ILE A 575 4.93 -2.91 -42.22
C ILE A 575 3.45 -2.96 -41.79
N PHE A 576 3.00 -4.06 -41.18
CA PHE A 576 1.64 -4.19 -40.67
C PHE A 576 1.33 -3.15 -39.60
N ILE A 577 2.21 -3.00 -38.60
CA ILE A 577 2.06 -2.00 -37.51
C ILE A 577 2.00 -0.58 -38.06
N LEU A 578 2.86 -0.23 -39.03
CA LEU A 578 2.87 1.09 -39.67
C LEU A 578 1.56 1.35 -40.44
N ASN A 579 1.07 0.39 -41.24
CA ASN A 579 -0.19 0.54 -41.96
C ASN A 579 -1.38 0.69 -41.01
N THR A 580 -1.44 -0.10 -39.93
CA THR A 580 -2.49 0.03 -38.91
C THR A 580 -2.49 1.41 -38.24
N ALA A 581 -1.31 1.95 -37.89
CA ALA A 581 -1.22 3.28 -37.28
C ALA A 581 -1.54 4.43 -38.25
N ILE A 582 -1.13 4.32 -39.52
CA ILE A 582 -1.35 5.34 -40.54
C ILE A 582 -2.82 5.39 -40.97
N CYS A 583 -3.37 4.24 -41.39
CA CYS A 583 -4.75 4.16 -41.89
C CYS A 583 -5.79 4.18 -40.77
N GLY A 584 -5.48 3.58 -39.62
CA GLY A 584 -6.41 3.46 -38.49
C GLY A 584 -6.48 4.71 -37.60
N CYS A 585 -5.42 5.52 -37.54
CA CYS A 585 -5.35 6.68 -36.64
C CYS A 585 -4.93 7.99 -37.35
N ILE A 586 -3.77 8.06 -38.03
CA ILE A 586 -3.27 9.34 -38.59
C ILE A 586 -4.22 9.96 -39.62
N ILE A 587 -4.64 9.19 -40.64
CA ILE A 587 -5.51 9.74 -41.69
C ILE A 587 -6.84 10.26 -41.11
N PRO A 588 -7.54 9.51 -40.21
CA PRO A 588 -8.73 10.02 -39.51
C PRO A 588 -8.50 11.24 -38.61
N THR A 589 -7.38 11.34 -37.87
CA THR A 589 -7.15 12.51 -36.98
C THR A 589 -6.76 13.75 -37.78
N VAL A 590 -5.98 13.61 -38.86
CA VAL A 590 -5.66 14.72 -39.80
C VAL A 590 -6.92 15.19 -40.54
N HIS A 591 -7.80 14.27 -40.95
CA HIS A 591 -9.09 14.64 -41.54
C HIS A 591 -9.98 15.39 -40.53
N SER A 592 -10.00 14.96 -39.27
CA SER A 592 -10.68 15.69 -38.19
C SER A 592 -10.10 17.09 -37.97
N LEU A 593 -8.79 17.28 -38.10
CA LEU A 593 -8.13 18.59 -37.96
C LEU A 593 -8.60 19.59 -39.04
N PHE A 594 -8.78 19.13 -40.27
CA PHE A 594 -9.36 19.96 -41.35
C PHE A 594 -10.85 20.26 -41.14
N LYS A 595 -11.60 19.38 -40.43
CA LYS A 595 -13.02 19.59 -40.11
C LYS A 595 -13.23 20.61 -39.00
N VAL A 596 -12.42 20.60 -37.94
CA VAL A 596 -12.49 21.58 -36.84
C VAL A 596 -11.74 22.88 -37.12
N TRP A 597 -11.35 23.12 -38.38
CA TRP A 597 -10.55 24.26 -38.78
C TRP A 597 -11.28 25.59 -38.52
N GLY A 598 -10.73 26.40 -37.61
CA GLY A 598 -11.31 27.66 -37.17
C GLY A 598 -11.66 27.69 -35.67
N ASP A 599 -11.94 26.53 -35.05
CA ASP A 599 -12.03 26.43 -33.60
C ASP A 599 -10.65 26.09 -33.00
N ILE A 600 -10.00 27.11 -32.45
CA ILE A 600 -8.67 26.99 -31.83
C ILE A 600 -8.64 25.93 -30.72
N MET A 601 -9.73 25.76 -29.95
CA MET A 601 -9.75 24.80 -28.84
C MET A 601 -9.78 23.35 -29.36
N SER A 602 -10.67 23.05 -30.31
CA SER A 602 -10.73 21.73 -30.95
C SER A 602 -9.47 21.42 -31.79
N MET A 603 -8.89 22.42 -32.46
CA MET A 603 -7.62 22.25 -33.17
C MET A 603 -6.47 21.89 -32.22
N ILE A 604 -6.39 22.55 -31.06
CA ILE A 604 -5.37 22.26 -30.04
C ILE A 604 -5.58 20.86 -29.43
N ASP A 605 -6.82 20.45 -29.13
CA ASP A 605 -7.11 19.11 -28.60
C ASP A 605 -6.74 18.01 -29.61
N ASN A 606 -7.07 18.18 -30.90
CA ASN A 606 -6.65 17.25 -31.95
C ASN A 606 -5.12 17.18 -32.10
N LEU A 607 -4.43 18.33 -32.16
CA LEU A 607 -2.98 18.39 -32.37
C LEU A 607 -2.18 17.73 -31.24
N GLN A 608 -2.69 17.76 -30.00
CA GLN A 608 -2.09 17.07 -28.85
C GLN A 608 -1.90 15.56 -29.07
N TYR A 609 -2.76 14.91 -29.86
CA TYR A 609 -2.64 13.48 -30.18
C TYR A 609 -2.04 13.23 -31.57
N THR A 610 -2.36 14.07 -32.56
CA THR A 610 -1.86 13.93 -33.93
C THR A 610 -0.34 14.15 -34.03
N LEU A 611 0.23 15.13 -33.31
CA LEU A 611 1.67 15.43 -33.38
C LEU A 611 2.55 14.30 -32.76
N PRO A 612 2.29 13.80 -31.53
CA PRO A 612 3.08 12.69 -30.97
C PRO A 612 2.99 11.40 -31.78
N LEU A 613 1.82 11.09 -32.35
CA LEU A 613 1.64 9.90 -33.19
C LEU A 613 2.45 10.00 -34.49
N THR A 614 2.48 11.17 -35.12
CA THR A 614 3.29 11.45 -36.31
C THR A 614 4.78 11.29 -36.00
N ILE A 615 5.24 11.85 -34.87
CA ILE A 615 6.63 11.71 -34.40
C ILE A 615 6.99 10.24 -34.11
N ALA A 616 6.08 9.47 -33.50
CA ALA A 616 6.30 8.05 -33.21
C ALA A 616 6.52 7.22 -34.49
N ILE A 617 5.75 7.48 -35.55
CA ILE A 617 5.89 6.83 -36.85
C ILE A 617 7.22 7.21 -37.52
N ILE A 618 7.56 8.51 -37.55
CA ILE A 618 8.83 8.99 -38.11
C ILE A 618 10.03 8.34 -37.38
N LYS A 619 10.02 8.32 -36.04
CA LYS A 619 11.05 7.66 -35.22
C LYS A 619 11.17 6.17 -35.55
N LEU A 620 10.05 5.45 -35.67
CA LEU A 620 10.09 4.02 -36.01
C LEU A 620 10.69 3.77 -37.40
N CYS A 621 10.28 4.55 -38.39
CA CYS A 621 10.81 4.46 -39.75
C CYS A 621 12.32 4.73 -39.81
N ILE A 622 12.80 5.76 -39.10
CA ILE A 622 14.25 6.07 -39.01
C ILE A 622 15.02 4.87 -38.42
N VAL A 623 14.57 4.31 -37.29
CA VAL A 623 15.25 3.18 -36.63
C VAL A 623 15.17 1.90 -37.49
N TRP A 624 14.12 1.71 -38.28
CA TRP A 624 13.98 0.57 -39.20
C TRP A 624 14.90 0.69 -40.42
N LEU A 625 14.99 1.87 -41.04
CA LEU A 625 15.94 2.15 -42.11
C LEU A 625 17.39 2.06 -41.64
N ARG A 626 17.67 2.45 -40.39
CA ARG A 626 18.99 2.44 -39.75
C ARG A 626 19.28 1.17 -38.93
N LYS A 627 18.54 0.08 -39.17
CA LYS A 627 18.64 -1.18 -38.40
C LYS A 627 20.05 -1.79 -38.39
N GLU A 628 20.84 -1.59 -39.45
CA GLU A 628 22.22 -2.08 -39.55
C GLU A 628 23.21 -1.22 -38.73
N ASP A 629 23.05 0.11 -38.75
CA ASP A 629 23.80 1.04 -37.89
C ASP A 629 23.52 0.76 -36.39
N VAL A 630 22.25 0.49 -36.04
CA VAL A 630 21.82 0.10 -34.69
C VAL A 630 22.45 -1.24 -34.27
N LEU A 631 22.59 -2.20 -35.19
CA LEU A 631 23.27 -3.48 -34.92
C LEU A 631 24.76 -3.30 -34.66
N CYS A 632 25.41 -2.40 -35.39
CA CYS A 632 26.81 -2.02 -35.16
C CYS A 632 26.98 -1.44 -33.74
N LEU A 633 26.15 -0.46 -33.36
CA LEU A 633 26.16 0.14 -32.02
C LEU A 633 25.93 -0.91 -30.91
N LEU A 634 24.98 -1.83 -31.08
CA LEU A 634 24.75 -2.91 -30.12
C LEU A 634 25.94 -3.86 -29.98
N ASN A 635 26.64 -4.16 -31.08
CA ASN A 635 27.86 -4.98 -31.02
C ASN A 635 29.03 -4.23 -30.36
N MET A 636 29.17 -2.91 -30.58
CA MET A 636 30.14 -2.10 -29.86
C MET A 636 29.87 -2.11 -28.35
N ILE A 637 28.60 -1.92 -27.94
CA ILE A 637 28.17 -2.00 -26.54
C ILE A 637 28.46 -3.39 -25.96
N LYS A 638 28.08 -4.46 -26.66
CA LYS A 638 28.35 -5.85 -26.25
C LYS A 638 29.84 -6.09 -26.01
N ASN A 639 30.69 -5.63 -26.92
CA ASN A 639 32.14 -5.76 -26.81
C ASN A 639 32.69 -4.93 -25.65
N ASP A 640 32.18 -3.71 -25.44
CA ASP A 640 32.52 -2.89 -24.27
C ASP A 640 32.17 -3.62 -22.98
N TRP A 641 30.95 -4.17 -22.82
CA TRP A 641 30.57 -4.91 -21.61
C TRP A 641 31.46 -6.14 -21.37
N LEU A 642 31.85 -6.86 -22.43
CA LEU A 642 32.68 -8.07 -22.38
C LEU A 642 34.19 -7.82 -22.24
N LYS A 643 34.71 -6.60 -22.54
CA LYS A 643 36.11 -6.22 -22.30
C LYS A 643 36.48 -6.48 -20.83
N SER A 644 37.64 -7.08 -20.58
CA SER A 644 38.17 -7.18 -19.20
C SER A 644 38.36 -5.78 -18.66
N LYS A 645 37.96 -5.55 -17.41
CA LYS A 645 38.00 -4.22 -16.78
C LYS A 645 38.35 -4.37 -15.32
N MET A 646 39.02 -3.37 -14.78
CA MET A 646 38.95 -3.11 -13.35
C MET A 646 37.49 -3.10 -12.94
N ALA A 647 37.16 -3.71 -11.81
CA ALA A 647 35.78 -3.68 -11.38
C ALA A 647 35.30 -2.22 -11.15
N LYS A 648 36.22 -1.29 -10.82
CA LYS A 648 35.99 0.17 -10.67
C LYS A 648 35.31 0.79 -11.89
N GLU A 649 35.49 0.20 -13.07
CA GLU A 649 34.84 0.60 -14.32
C GLU A 649 33.54 -0.18 -14.59
N ARG A 650 33.45 -1.41 -14.09
CA ARG A 650 32.33 -2.32 -14.33
C ARG A 650 31.05 -1.80 -13.71
N ASP A 651 31.04 -1.48 -12.42
CA ASP A 651 29.81 -1.02 -11.79
C ASP A 651 29.50 0.47 -12.09
N ILE A 652 30.39 1.24 -12.74
CA ILE A 652 30.07 2.57 -13.31
C ILE A 652 29.07 2.34 -14.44
N MET A 653 29.38 1.39 -15.32
CA MET A 653 28.45 0.92 -16.34
C MET A 653 27.16 0.34 -15.75
N ILE A 654 27.22 -0.40 -14.63
CA ILE A 654 26.00 -0.91 -13.94
C ILE A 654 25.16 0.22 -13.36
N LYS A 655 25.78 1.23 -12.74
CA LYS A 655 25.11 2.40 -12.16
C LYS A 655 24.37 3.19 -13.24
N ARG A 656 25.08 3.55 -14.32
CA ARG A 656 24.48 4.23 -15.49
C ARG A 656 23.39 3.38 -16.16
N ALA A 657 23.58 2.07 -16.30
CA ALA A 657 22.55 1.16 -16.83
C ALA A 657 21.35 1.00 -15.89
N ARG A 658 21.53 1.06 -14.56
CA ARG A 658 20.42 1.07 -13.58
C ARG A 658 19.60 2.35 -13.74
N THR A 659 20.26 3.50 -13.81
CA THR A 659 19.61 4.80 -14.06
C THR A 659 18.79 4.77 -15.36
N ALA A 660 19.39 4.35 -16.49
CA ALA A 660 18.70 4.21 -17.77
C ALA A 660 17.44 3.31 -17.67
N ARG A 661 17.54 2.21 -16.92
CA ARG A 661 16.41 1.29 -16.72
C ARG A 661 15.31 1.84 -15.80
N ILE A 662 15.63 2.65 -14.80
CA ILE A 662 14.64 3.31 -13.96
C ILE A 662 13.84 4.30 -14.81
N PHE A 663 14.51 5.15 -15.60
CA PHE A 663 13.85 6.03 -16.58
C PHE A 663 12.99 5.26 -17.59
N THR A 664 13.48 4.12 -18.09
CA THR A 664 12.70 3.26 -19.00
C THR A 664 11.42 2.74 -18.35
N ILE A 665 11.50 2.19 -17.12
CA ILE A 665 10.33 1.65 -16.41
C ILE A 665 9.33 2.76 -16.10
N PHE A 666 9.80 3.90 -15.60
CA PHE A 666 8.95 5.04 -15.25
C PHE A 666 8.23 5.61 -16.49
N GLY A 667 8.93 5.76 -17.62
CA GLY A 667 8.34 6.19 -18.88
C GLY A 667 7.24 5.24 -19.38
N PHE A 668 7.47 3.92 -19.34
CA PHE A 668 6.44 2.94 -19.69
C PHE A 668 5.24 2.94 -18.73
N LEU A 669 5.44 3.17 -17.43
CA LEU A 669 4.35 3.24 -16.45
C LEU A 669 3.48 4.48 -16.66
N ILE A 670 4.06 5.65 -16.92
CA ILE A 670 3.31 6.88 -17.21
C ILE A 670 2.48 6.69 -18.48
N MET A 671 3.11 6.24 -19.59
CA MET A 671 2.39 6.08 -20.86
C MET A 671 1.31 5.00 -20.79
N LEU A 672 1.48 3.95 -19.98
CA LEU A 672 0.44 2.95 -19.73
C LEU A 672 -0.73 3.54 -18.93
N ALA A 673 -0.47 4.37 -17.92
CA ALA A 673 -1.53 5.05 -17.16
C ALA A 673 -2.33 6.01 -18.06
N SER A 674 -1.66 6.81 -18.89
CA SER A 674 -2.31 7.67 -19.89
C SER A 674 -3.17 6.86 -20.87
N PHE A 675 -2.64 5.77 -21.43
CA PHE A 675 -3.39 4.87 -22.31
C PHE A 675 -4.64 4.29 -21.63
N CYS A 676 -4.51 3.80 -20.40
CA CYS A 676 -5.65 3.27 -19.64
C CYS A 676 -6.72 4.34 -19.41
N LEU A 677 -6.35 5.58 -19.08
CA LEU A 677 -7.32 6.67 -18.90
C LEU A 677 -8.03 6.99 -20.24
N SER A 678 -7.27 7.24 -21.31
CA SER A 678 -7.80 7.58 -22.64
C SER A 678 -8.68 6.50 -23.27
N VAL A 679 -8.47 5.21 -22.92
CA VAL A 679 -9.32 4.11 -23.40
C VAL A 679 -10.49 3.84 -22.46
N ILE A 680 -10.32 3.84 -21.14
CA ILE A 680 -11.36 3.35 -20.22
C ILE A 680 -12.46 4.39 -20.01
N LEU A 681 -12.13 5.69 -19.92
CA LEU A 681 -13.11 6.73 -19.60
C LEU A 681 -14.19 6.92 -20.69
N PRO A 682 -13.86 6.91 -22.01
CA PRO A 682 -14.87 6.91 -23.07
C PRO A 682 -15.86 5.73 -23.03
N VAL A 683 -15.45 4.54 -22.58
CA VAL A 683 -16.37 3.37 -22.42
C VAL A 683 -17.48 3.68 -21.40
N PHE A 684 -17.16 4.45 -20.36
CA PHE A 684 -18.12 4.85 -19.32
C PHE A 684 -18.86 6.15 -19.63
N GLY A 685 -18.75 6.68 -20.86
CA GLY A 685 -19.40 7.93 -21.25
C GLY A 685 -18.73 9.19 -20.67
N ILE A 686 -17.51 9.08 -20.15
CA ILE A 686 -16.77 10.19 -19.55
C ILE A 686 -15.73 10.72 -20.56
N SER A 687 -15.91 11.94 -21.04
CA SER A 687 -14.95 12.59 -21.94
C SER A 687 -13.79 13.23 -21.19
N ILE A 688 -12.58 12.95 -21.64
CA ILE A 688 -11.35 13.70 -21.27
C ILE A 688 -11.09 14.84 -22.29
N ARG A 689 -11.67 14.72 -23.48
CA ARG A 689 -11.49 15.57 -24.66
C ARG A 689 -12.50 16.72 -24.69
N TYR A 690 -12.20 17.77 -25.46
CA TYR A 690 -13.14 18.85 -25.73
C TYR A 690 -14.16 18.38 -26.79
N ILE A 691 -15.41 18.12 -26.38
CA ILE A 691 -16.45 17.64 -27.29
C ILE A 691 -16.99 18.81 -28.13
N THR A 692 -17.06 18.61 -29.45
CA THR A 692 -17.91 19.40 -30.34
C THR A 692 -18.87 18.50 -31.11
N ASN A 693 -20.05 19.05 -31.43
CA ASN A 693 -21.11 18.33 -32.15
C ASN A 693 -20.70 17.91 -33.59
N GLU A 694 -19.62 18.48 -34.13
CA GLU A 694 -19.13 18.21 -35.49
C GLU A 694 -18.24 16.95 -35.60
N THR A 695 -17.57 16.53 -34.50
CA THR A 695 -16.67 15.35 -34.53
C THR A 695 -17.25 14.11 -33.85
N ASP A 696 -18.00 14.27 -32.75
CA ASP A 696 -18.57 13.14 -31.99
C ASP A 696 -20.05 13.45 -31.60
N PRO A 697 -21.02 13.40 -32.55
CA PRO A 697 -22.43 13.74 -32.29
C PRO A 697 -23.20 12.67 -31.48
N GLY A 698 -22.63 11.49 -31.27
CA GLY A 698 -23.29 10.33 -30.67
C GLY A 698 -22.47 9.66 -29.57
N LYS A 699 -21.56 8.76 -29.94
CA LYS A 699 -20.75 7.96 -28.99
C LYS A 699 -19.30 8.44 -28.89
N LEU A 700 -18.72 8.41 -27.69
CA LEU A 700 -17.36 8.88 -27.43
C LEU A 700 -16.27 7.92 -27.93
N MET A 701 -15.49 8.36 -28.91
CA MET A 701 -14.26 7.67 -29.33
C MET A 701 -13.06 7.98 -28.41
N PRO A 702 -12.00 7.15 -28.40
CA PRO A 702 -10.75 7.46 -27.69
C PRO A 702 -9.92 8.59 -28.31
N LEU A 703 -9.88 8.71 -29.64
CA LEU A 703 -9.19 9.79 -30.37
C LEU A 703 -10.18 10.69 -31.11
N GLN A 704 -9.85 11.97 -31.25
CA GLN A 704 -10.64 12.90 -32.07
C GLN A 704 -10.33 12.66 -33.56
N SER A 705 -11.24 11.98 -34.24
CA SER A 705 -11.01 11.40 -35.57
C SER A 705 -12.28 11.44 -36.41
N TYR A 706 -12.15 11.70 -37.71
CA TYR A 706 -13.28 11.71 -38.63
C TYR A 706 -13.07 10.67 -39.74
N TYR A 707 -13.90 9.63 -39.75
CA TYR A 707 -13.88 8.59 -40.77
C TYR A 707 -14.82 8.93 -41.93
N ILE A 708 -14.56 8.35 -43.10
CA ILE A 708 -15.35 8.58 -44.34
C ILE A 708 -16.69 7.82 -44.30
N TYR A 709 -16.84 6.87 -43.38
CA TYR A 709 -18.06 6.10 -43.13
C TYR A 709 -18.75 6.54 -41.84
N ASP A 710 -20.04 6.26 -41.73
CA ASP A 710 -20.85 6.50 -40.54
C ASP A 710 -20.37 5.64 -39.36
N GLN A 711 -19.71 6.28 -38.40
CA GLN A 711 -19.05 5.64 -37.27
C GLN A 711 -19.98 5.33 -36.08
N ASP A 712 -21.18 5.92 -36.02
CA ASP A 712 -22.12 5.72 -34.89
C ASP A 712 -22.92 4.42 -35.03
N LYS A 713 -23.04 3.90 -36.27
CA LYS A 713 -23.68 2.62 -36.59
C LYS A 713 -22.85 1.41 -36.15
N SER A 714 -23.45 0.53 -35.35
CA SER A 714 -22.91 -0.81 -35.09
C SER A 714 -22.98 -1.66 -36.37
N PRO A 715 -21.96 -2.46 -36.74
CA PRO A 715 -20.76 -2.82 -35.98
C PRO A 715 -19.53 -1.92 -36.23
N PHE A 716 -19.67 -0.86 -37.04
CA PHE A 716 -18.53 -0.01 -37.43
C PHE A 716 -17.95 0.74 -36.25
N TYR A 717 -18.78 1.19 -35.32
CA TYR A 717 -18.35 1.79 -34.05
C TYR A 717 -17.35 0.90 -33.30
N GLU A 718 -17.72 -0.34 -33.03
CA GLU A 718 -16.96 -1.30 -32.22
C GLU A 718 -15.65 -1.71 -32.90
N ILE A 719 -15.67 -1.89 -34.23
CA ILE A 719 -14.47 -2.17 -35.02
C ILE A 719 -13.50 -0.99 -34.98
N THR A 720 -14.01 0.23 -35.17
CA THR A 720 -13.21 1.47 -35.13
C THR A 720 -12.57 1.68 -33.77
N TYR A 721 -13.34 1.47 -32.70
CA TYR A 721 -12.88 1.56 -31.32
C TYR A 721 -11.70 0.61 -31.04
N ILE A 722 -11.79 -0.65 -31.49
CA ILE A 722 -10.72 -1.64 -31.35
C ILE A 722 -9.48 -1.24 -32.17
N VAL A 723 -9.67 -0.76 -33.40
CA VAL A 723 -8.56 -0.28 -34.26
C VAL A 723 -7.82 0.89 -33.62
N GLN A 724 -8.54 1.86 -33.02
CA GLN A 724 -7.91 2.96 -32.28
C GLN A 724 -7.18 2.50 -31.02
N CYS A 725 -7.77 1.60 -30.23
CA CYS A 725 -7.10 1.02 -29.06
C CYS A 725 -5.79 0.32 -29.44
N LEU A 726 -5.81 -0.47 -30.52
CA LEU A 726 -4.61 -1.12 -31.06
C LEU A 726 -3.59 -0.08 -31.55
N GLY A 727 -4.00 0.91 -32.34
CA GLY A 727 -3.14 1.98 -32.85
C GLY A 727 -2.46 2.79 -31.75
N MET A 728 -3.21 3.22 -30.73
CA MET A 728 -2.66 3.92 -29.56
C MET A 728 -1.70 3.04 -28.75
N SER A 729 -2.04 1.76 -28.53
CA SER A 729 -1.16 0.85 -27.80
C SER A 729 0.19 0.67 -28.52
N MET A 730 0.18 0.57 -29.85
CA MET A 730 1.39 0.52 -30.66
C MET A 730 2.15 1.84 -30.62
N ALA A 731 1.45 2.99 -30.65
CA ALA A 731 2.07 4.31 -30.54
C ALA A 731 2.86 4.50 -29.23
N VAL A 732 2.32 4.03 -28.10
CA VAL A 732 3.03 4.01 -26.80
C VAL A 732 4.36 3.24 -26.89
N PHE A 733 4.35 2.05 -27.51
CA PHE A 733 5.57 1.26 -27.69
C PHE A 733 6.54 1.89 -28.69
N MET A 734 6.05 2.44 -29.81
CA MET A 734 6.87 3.13 -30.82
C MET A 734 7.61 4.32 -30.22
N TYR A 735 6.89 5.21 -29.53
CA TYR A 735 7.46 6.42 -28.95
C TYR A 735 8.43 6.09 -27.81
N THR A 736 7.95 5.39 -26.78
CA THR A 736 8.75 5.10 -25.57
C THR A 736 9.93 4.18 -25.88
N GLY A 737 9.75 3.20 -26.77
CA GLY A 737 10.77 2.18 -27.07
C GLY A 737 11.99 2.70 -27.83
N VAL A 738 11.82 3.70 -28.69
CA VAL A 738 12.94 4.36 -29.39
C VAL A 738 13.68 5.30 -28.44
N ASP A 739 12.95 6.11 -27.67
CA ASP A 739 13.55 7.07 -26.74
C ASP A 739 14.25 6.38 -25.57
N SER A 740 13.71 5.27 -25.04
CA SER A 740 14.37 4.47 -24.01
C SER A 740 15.60 3.73 -24.53
N PHE A 741 15.66 3.43 -25.83
CA PHE A 741 16.86 2.91 -26.49
C PHE A 741 17.93 3.99 -26.66
N LEU A 742 17.57 5.20 -27.11
CA LEU A 742 18.49 6.34 -27.14
C LEU A 742 19.05 6.66 -25.74
N GLY A 743 18.20 6.66 -24.70
CA GLY A 743 18.61 6.83 -23.32
C GLY A 743 19.64 5.78 -22.88
N LEU A 744 19.44 4.50 -23.23
CA LEU A 744 20.43 3.45 -22.98
C LEU A 744 21.77 3.71 -23.68
N LEU A 745 21.77 4.20 -24.94
CA LEU A 745 23.00 4.55 -25.66
C LEU A 745 23.73 5.70 -24.95
N VAL A 746 23.03 6.79 -24.63
CA VAL A 746 23.58 7.97 -23.95
C VAL A 746 24.17 7.59 -22.59
N PHE A 747 23.43 6.87 -21.75
CA PHE A 747 23.94 6.43 -20.45
C PHE A 747 25.12 5.44 -20.56
N HIS A 748 25.18 4.58 -21.59
CA HIS A 748 26.36 3.75 -21.85
C HIS A 748 27.59 4.60 -22.21
N VAL A 749 27.44 5.61 -23.08
CA VAL A 749 28.54 6.52 -23.45
C VAL A 749 29.01 7.34 -22.26
N CYS A 750 28.10 7.89 -21.46
CA CYS A 750 28.45 8.57 -20.21
C CYS A 750 29.26 7.65 -19.30
N GLY A 751 28.87 6.37 -19.18
CA GLY A 751 29.64 5.36 -18.43
C GLY A 751 31.03 5.08 -19.01
N GLN A 752 31.19 5.06 -20.35
CA GLN A 752 32.51 4.89 -20.97
C GLN A 752 33.41 6.12 -20.80
N LEU A 753 32.87 7.34 -20.95
CA LEU A 753 33.62 8.58 -20.73
C LEU A 753 34.04 8.73 -19.27
N GLU A 754 33.19 8.32 -18.33
CA GLU A 754 33.49 8.28 -16.90
C GLU A 754 34.59 7.24 -16.58
N ASN A 755 34.55 6.05 -17.20
CA ASN A 755 35.63 5.06 -17.12
C ASN A 755 36.96 5.59 -17.69
N LEU A 756 36.93 6.25 -18.85
CA LEU A 756 38.11 6.84 -19.47
C LEU A 756 38.72 7.93 -18.57
N LYS A 757 37.89 8.81 -17.99
CA LYS A 757 38.33 9.83 -17.01
C LYS A 757 39.06 9.18 -15.83
N VAL A 758 38.52 8.09 -15.27
CA VAL A 758 39.15 7.37 -14.15
C VAL A 758 40.50 6.78 -14.55
N ARG A 759 40.68 6.29 -15.78
CA ARG A 759 41.98 5.79 -16.26
C ARG A 759 43.01 6.89 -16.49
N ILE A 760 42.61 8.04 -17.04
CA ILE A 760 43.50 9.18 -17.29
C ILE A 760 44.02 9.79 -15.97
N ILE A 761 43.20 9.78 -14.91
CA ILE A 761 43.60 10.30 -13.59
C ILE A 761 44.60 9.39 -12.85
N HIS A 762 44.61 8.08 -13.14
CA HIS A 762 45.50 7.10 -12.52
C HIS A 762 46.58 6.59 -13.49
N LEU A 763 46.94 7.39 -14.50
CA LEU A 763 47.82 6.96 -15.60
C LEU A 763 49.29 6.80 -15.16
N ASP A 764 49.66 7.48 -14.08
CA ASP A 764 50.91 7.39 -13.31
C ASP A 764 51.11 6.03 -12.60
N GLN A 765 50.03 5.32 -12.29
CA GLN A 765 50.06 4.06 -11.52
C GLN A 765 50.27 2.81 -12.39
N PHE A 766 50.38 2.96 -13.72
CA PHE A 766 50.62 1.85 -14.64
C PHE A 766 52.12 1.64 -14.90
N GLN A 767 52.59 0.40 -14.79
CA GLN A 767 54.00 0.03 -14.98
C GLN A 767 54.59 0.42 -16.35
N ASN A 768 53.76 0.62 -17.38
CA ASN A 768 54.18 1.03 -18.73
C ASN A 768 53.37 2.25 -19.19
N PHE A 769 53.89 3.46 -18.95
CA PHE A 769 53.21 4.74 -19.22
C PHE A 769 52.80 4.90 -20.69
N GLU A 770 53.72 4.69 -21.64
CA GLU A 770 53.45 4.91 -23.08
C GLU A 770 52.32 4.00 -23.61
N ASN A 771 52.33 2.72 -23.21
CA ASN A 771 51.29 1.76 -23.58
C ASN A 771 49.94 2.10 -22.94
N ALA A 772 49.92 2.57 -21.69
CA ALA A 772 48.69 3.02 -21.03
C ALA A 772 48.14 4.31 -21.68
N LEU A 773 49.01 5.25 -22.05
CA LEU A 773 48.64 6.50 -22.73
C LEU A 773 48.08 6.21 -24.13
N SER A 774 48.79 5.41 -24.92
CA SER A 774 48.35 4.98 -26.25
C SER A 774 46.98 4.27 -26.20
N HIS A 775 46.77 3.36 -25.25
CA HIS A 775 45.49 2.67 -25.09
C HIS A 775 44.33 3.63 -24.73
N ASN A 776 44.58 4.62 -23.87
CA ASN A 776 43.58 5.60 -23.48
C ASN A 776 43.27 6.60 -24.61
N VAL A 777 44.27 7.02 -25.39
CA VAL A 777 44.05 7.86 -26.58
C VAL A 777 43.23 7.12 -27.64
N GLN A 778 43.50 5.83 -27.86
CA GLN A 778 42.71 4.98 -28.77
C GLN A 778 41.25 4.80 -28.30
N ASP A 779 41.02 4.46 -27.03
CA ASP A 779 39.66 4.38 -26.45
C ASP A 779 38.97 5.76 -26.50
N HIS A 780 39.68 6.89 -26.32
CA HIS A 780 39.12 8.25 -26.43
C HIS A 780 38.68 8.61 -27.85
N ILE A 781 39.53 8.42 -28.85
CA ILE A 781 39.20 8.68 -30.27
C ILE A 781 38.01 7.80 -30.70
N ARG A 782 37.97 6.54 -30.26
CA ARG A 782 36.85 5.63 -30.48
C ARG A 782 35.54 6.13 -29.85
N LEU A 783 35.58 6.70 -28.64
CA LEU A 783 34.41 7.28 -27.99
C LEU A 783 33.96 8.60 -28.62
N ILE A 784 34.88 9.44 -29.12
CA ILE A 784 34.54 10.64 -29.89
C ILE A 784 33.80 10.26 -31.17
N ARG A 785 34.24 9.24 -31.91
CA ARG A 785 33.50 8.73 -33.08
C ARG A 785 32.08 8.27 -32.72
N LEU A 786 31.90 7.60 -31.58
CA LEU A 786 30.58 7.19 -31.10
C LEU A 786 29.70 8.37 -30.67
N ARG A 787 30.30 9.42 -30.08
CA ARG A 787 29.64 10.69 -29.78
C ARG A 787 29.19 11.41 -31.05
N ILE A 788 30.01 11.43 -32.10
CA ILE A 788 29.67 12.04 -33.40
C ILE A 788 28.47 11.33 -34.04
N LEU A 789 28.45 9.98 -34.01
CA LEU A 789 27.29 9.17 -34.45
C LEU A 789 26.00 9.48 -33.67
N LEU A 790 26.08 9.61 -32.34
CA LEU A 790 24.95 9.98 -31.49
C LEU A 790 24.48 11.42 -31.71
N ILE A 791 25.41 12.36 -31.84
CA ILE A 791 25.12 13.76 -32.14
C ILE A 791 24.49 13.89 -33.52
N PHE A 792 24.96 13.16 -34.55
CA PHE A 792 24.30 13.14 -35.84
C PHE A 792 22.86 12.62 -35.74
N HIS A 793 22.59 11.60 -34.93
CA HIS A 793 21.22 11.09 -34.73
C HIS A 793 20.33 12.09 -33.98
N ILE A 794 20.84 12.75 -32.93
CA ILE A 794 20.11 13.75 -32.14
C ILE A 794 19.88 15.03 -32.94
N ILE A 795 20.90 15.54 -33.65
CA ILE A 795 20.81 16.71 -34.52
C ILE A 795 19.86 16.42 -35.68
N PHE A 796 19.90 15.24 -36.33
CA PHE A 796 18.97 14.93 -37.42
C PHE A 796 17.52 14.80 -36.93
N CYS A 797 17.29 14.26 -35.72
CA CYS A 797 15.96 14.25 -35.10
C CYS A 797 15.46 15.63 -34.65
N LEU A 798 16.35 16.60 -34.39
CA LEU A 798 15.98 17.97 -34.03
C LEU A 798 15.83 18.89 -35.26
N PHE A 799 16.72 18.80 -36.24
CA PHE A 799 16.73 19.65 -37.43
C PHE A 799 15.62 19.33 -38.44
N TYR A 800 15.06 18.12 -38.42
CA TYR A 800 13.84 17.84 -39.20
C TYR A 800 12.61 18.65 -38.74
N PHE A 801 12.71 19.36 -37.60
CA PHE A 801 11.68 20.27 -37.10
C PHE A 801 12.08 21.76 -37.15
N GLN A 802 13.20 22.09 -37.83
CA GLN A 802 13.68 23.47 -37.96
C GLN A 802 13.92 23.88 -39.42
N LEU A 803 13.45 23.07 -40.37
CA LEU A 803 13.47 23.32 -41.81
C LEU A 803 12.19 22.76 -42.48
N ASN A 804 11.06 23.33 -42.08
CA ASN A 804 9.88 23.65 -42.90
C ASN A 804 8.84 24.37 -42.05
#